data_AF-A0AAD9QN20-F1
#
_entry.id   AF-A0AAD9QN20-F1
#
_cell.length_a   1.000
_cell.length_b   1.000
_cell.length_c   1.000
_cell.angle_alpha   90.00
_cell.angle_beta   90.00
_cell.angle_gamma   90.00
#
_symmetry.space_group_name_H-M   'P 1'
#
loop_
_entity.id
_entity.type
_entity.pdbx_description
1 polymer ?
#
loop_
_entity_poly.entity_id
_entity_poly.type
_entity_poly.pdbx_seq_one_letter_code
_entity_poly.pdbx_strand_id
1 'polypeptide(L)'
;MASHRFGDLNGSLSERQDSMFDRYLDEMKPYVLRLAQKSDRQRVALWIKKLCEPPGSGTSGRKNRNLYAQLLLHMVKRGLVEEPFTRRPEAGPLQALPSYMEFGRHPPEWLREIASSSELPTTSGQNTIPHPRSITNSSSNRDDKNGFEVTPGFDPVQEEKQYKQRLPEGYNNDLFQEYGGRISPPLHRIPLEFHYNTDSGYPSTSPTSHNGFSKGISSVNGTFRDDHSFNRSSDREIELRTKMVEAKYHEDKLKLQQQHDVAVQKILDRKNMELEEVKSHYRNKITEMEAATKKQERKISQLVREAQLNDKIAEFEQEKFEMQKQHTQNIQELLDETNDRLQKMEAEYNQQNTTTVSQAIALFYMLFGFAKQNNFTSEQKLVIQELEARVQQLTQESEELQNSRSKLAKEKEELEHQTASLSSELQETKSIVNKMEQDHSQAINEHKTIVKQLNKKTDTSLDNMKQQHLAAVAKATDTIADLESQVTQLKQALQDVEFQRQRQLRETEASHKQEKVNLEHLYEKKIRGIQAELDQGEEESEKRIRKLETALKEREEQIKKLSDVQKQQAQQAEHALEDFKSQVERNSGRMFDEMKAQMEKVEEDLARSKNLREKQAKEFSRQLDDCKIKHEKEIAEINIQHEQEKAQTLRAHQMERDSNLKQHEQEKEMQIEKLRHKMLDHENQARNRAAKDSKVIAELEQQVRDLREEIIQSNSTHKTQLMELSLMREEEKQNYKRQEENMQVKFKSQLEQQRLQLQRERSSEMEQILEKTNNRMKQMEEEYGTRSSKAQHVIETLEGEIKKLKEELVRTKAYLEKKLAQATAKLDEEKASLKKHHSTIAKSLQQDVETQKAVVKHLEKRVQQTELDSQEKVSRLRLQYEEKMKGLMPASLREELEDTIESLRQQIVVLQSRTRVLQEELDARNQLSSLSVSPVRDQDEY
;
A
#
# COMPACT_ATOMS: atom_id res chain seq x y z
N MET A 1 -49.82 -55.04 -15.89
CA MET A 1 -49.77 -54.63 -17.32
C MET A 1 -50.07 -53.14 -17.36
N ALA A 2 -49.39 -52.30 -18.14
CA ALA A 2 -48.22 -52.50 -19.00
C ALA A 2 -47.07 -51.55 -18.61
N SER A 3 -45.84 -51.83 -19.03
CA SER A 3 -44.63 -51.08 -18.65
C SER A 3 -44.00 -50.39 -19.86
N HIS A 4 -43.73 -49.09 -19.78
CA HIS A 4 -42.89 -48.29 -20.67
C HIS A 4 -42.56 -46.93 -19.98
N ARG A 5 -41.32 -46.44 -19.88
CA ARG A 5 -40.00 -47.10 -19.93
C ARG A 5 -39.06 -46.39 -18.93
N PHE A 6 -38.30 -47.14 -18.14
CA PHE A 6 -36.98 -46.66 -17.70
C PHE A 6 -36.00 -47.00 -18.83
N GLY A 7 -35.62 -46.00 -19.62
CA GLY A 7 -34.76 -46.19 -20.78
C GLY A 7 -34.84 -45.04 -21.76
N ASP A 8 -33.99 -44.03 -21.55
CA ASP A 8 -33.07 -43.50 -22.57
C ASP A 8 -32.33 -42.26 -22.04
N LEU A 9 -31.24 -42.49 -21.29
CA LEU A 9 -30.20 -41.46 -21.08
C LEU A 9 -29.36 -41.24 -22.37
N ASN A 10 -29.72 -41.84 -23.50
CA ASN A 10 -29.15 -41.56 -24.81
C ASN A 10 -29.87 -40.44 -25.57
N GLY A 11 -31.00 -39.91 -25.05
CA GLY A 11 -31.64 -38.72 -25.60
C GLY A 11 -30.73 -37.50 -25.55
N SER A 12 -30.78 -36.68 -26.60
CA SER A 12 -30.00 -35.46 -26.78
C SER A 12 -30.27 -34.44 -25.68
N LEU A 13 -29.33 -33.50 -25.48
CA LEU A 13 -29.49 -32.44 -24.47
C LEU A 13 -30.78 -31.63 -24.68
N SER A 14 -31.21 -31.44 -25.93
CA SER A 14 -32.48 -30.78 -26.26
C SER A 14 -33.70 -31.58 -25.79
N GLU A 15 -33.78 -32.88 -26.08
CA GLU A 15 -34.90 -33.74 -25.67
C GLU A 15 -35.00 -33.85 -24.15
N ARG A 16 -33.87 -33.92 -23.44
CA ARG A 16 -33.83 -33.87 -21.97
C ARG A 16 -34.36 -32.53 -21.44
N GLN A 17 -34.02 -31.42 -22.07
CA GLN A 17 -34.53 -30.09 -21.70
C GLN A 17 -36.03 -29.94 -22.01
N ASP A 18 -36.52 -30.51 -23.12
CA ASP A 18 -37.94 -30.49 -23.47
C ASP A 18 -38.76 -31.36 -22.49
N SER A 19 -38.30 -32.57 -22.17
CA SER A 19 -38.94 -33.44 -21.15
C SER A 19 -38.97 -32.83 -19.73
N MET A 20 -37.96 -32.05 -19.35
CA MET A 20 -37.97 -31.31 -18.08
C MET A 20 -38.99 -30.16 -18.07
N PHE A 21 -39.26 -29.54 -19.22
CA PHE A 21 -40.24 -28.47 -19.34
C PHE A 21 -41.67 -29.00 -19.23
N ASP A 22 -41.98 -30.11 -19.90
CA ASP A 22 -43.30 -30.76 -19.84
C ASP A 22 -43.66 -31.14 -18.40
N ARG A 23 -42.69 -31.69 -17.65
CA ARG A 23 -42.87 -31.96 -16.21
C ARG A 23 -43.18 -30.70 -15.40
N TYR A 24 -42.49 -29.58 -15.64
CA TYR A 24 -42.80 -28.33 -14.94
C TYR A 24 -44.20 -27.80 -15.29
N LEU A 25 -44.65 -27.94 -16.55
CA LEU A 25 -46.02 -27.58 -16.94
C LEU A 25 -47.06 -28.45 -16.23
N ASP A 26 -46.87 -29.77 -16.18
CA ASP A 26 -47.78 -30.70 -15.51
C ASP A 26 -47.86 -30.43 -14.00
N GLU A 27 -46.72 -30.22 -13.33
CA GLU A 27 -46.70 -29.84 -11.92
C GLU A 27 -47.34 -28.46 -11.65
N MET A 28 -47.39 -27.56 -12.63
CA MET A 28 -47.92 -26.19 -12.43
C MET A 28 -49.44 -26.13 -12.47
N LYS A 29 -50.07 -26.90 -13.37
CA LYS A 29 -51.52 -26.89 -13.66
C LYS A 29 -52.44 -26.78 -12.42
N PRO A 30 -52.34 -27.63 -11.38
CA PRO A 30 -53.25 -27.56 -10.23
C PRO A 30 -53.10 -26.27 -9.41
N TYR A 31 -51.90 -25.67 -9.36
CA TYR A 31 -51.65 -24.46 -8.59
C TYR A 31 -52.12 -23.20 -9.33
N VAL A 32 -52.02 -23.15 -10.66
CA VAL A 32 -52.56 -22.03 -11.48
C VAL A 32 -54.05 -21.87 -11.27
N LEU A 33 -54.78 -22.99 -11.25
CA LEU A 33 -56.23 -23.01 -11.03
C LEU A 33 -56.61 -22.56 -9.61
N ARG A 34 -55.69 -22.69 -8.64
CA ARG A 34 -55.86 -22.34 -7.22
C ARG A 34 -55.52 -20.88 -6.87
N LEU A 35 -54.84 -20.14 -7.76
CA LEU A 35 -54.61 -18.69 -7.57
C LEU A 35 -55.94 -17.96 -7.38
N ALA A 36 -56.07 -17.14 -6.34
CA ALA A 36 -57.34 -16.48 -6.01
C ALA A 36 -57.80 -15.45 -7.06
N GLN A 37 -56.87 -14.63 -7.56
CA GLN A 37 -57.18 -13.51 -8.45
C GLN A 37 -57.35 -13.91 -9.92
N LYS A 38 -58.41 -13.42 -10.57
CA LYS A 38 -58.70 -13.69 -11.98
C LYS A 38 -57.64 -13.07 -12.91
N SER A 39 -57.13 -11.88 -12.57
CA SER A 39 -56.02 -11.21 -13.28
C SER A 39 -54.77 -12.09 -13.34
N ASP A 40 -54.48 -12.80 -12.27
CA ASP A 40 -53.21 -13.48 -12.10
C ASP A 40 -53.26 -14.84 -12.78
N ARG A 41 -54.41 -15.52 -12.72
CA ARG A 41 -54.71 -16.66 -13.60
C ARG A 41 -54.57 -16.28 -15.09
N GLN A 42 -54.98 -15.07 -15.50
CA GLN A 42 -54.81 -14.58 -16.88
C GLN A 42 -53.34 -14.25 -17.23
N ARG A 43 -52.61 -13.55 -16.35
CA ARG A 43 -51.16 -13.27 -16.51
C ARG A 43 -50.35 -14.55 -16.64
N VAL A 44 -50.55 -15.50 -15.72
CA VAL A 44 -49.86 -16.79 -15.69
C VAL A 44 -50.21 -17.62 -16.93
N ALA A 45 -51.46 -17.61 -17.41
CA ALA A 45 -51.82 -18.27 -18.67
C ALA A 45 -51.12 -17.66 -19.89
N LEU A 46 -50.91 -16.34 -19.94
CA LEU A 46 -50.13 -15.67 -21.00
C LEU A 46 -48.64 -16.07 -20.94
N TRP A 47 -48.07 -16.17 -19.75
CA TRP A 47 -46.68 -16.64 -19.57
C TRP A 47 -46.50 -18.12 -19.87
N ILE A 48 -47.43 -18.99 -19.48
CA ILE A 48 -47.43 -20.40 -19.90
C ILE A 48 -47.50 -20.50 -21.42
N LYS A 49 -48.41 -19.75 -22.08
CA LYS A 49 -48.47 -19.70 -23.54
C LYS A 49 -47.14 -19.24 -24.16
N LYS A 50 -46.47 -18.25 -23.56
CA LYS A 50 -45.14 -17.77 -24.00
C LYS A 50 -44.06 -18.86 -23.85
N LEU A 51 -44.07 -19.61 -22.75
CA LEU A 51 -43.12 -20.68 -22.50
C LEU A 51 -43.32 -21.88 -23.43
N CYS A 52 -44.55 -22.11 -23.89
CA CYS A 52 -44.88 -23.11 -24.91
C CYS A 52 -44.56 -22.66 -26.36
N GLU A 53 -44.04 -21.46 -26.60
CA GLU A 53 -43.52 -21.08 -27.92
C GLU A 53 -42.25 -21.90 -28.23
N PRO A 54 -42.04 -22.36 -29.48
CA PRO A 54 -40.87 -23.16 -29.82
C PRO A 54 -39.55 -22.43 -29.50
N PRO A 55 -38.68 -22.96 -28.61
CA PRO A 55 -37.37 -22.36 -28.39
C PRO A 55 -36.54 -22.54 -29.66
N GLY A 56 -36.14 -21.42 -30.26
CA GLY A 56 -35.34 -21.39 -31.50
C GLY A 56 -34.05 -22.21 -31.40
N SER A 57 -33.53 -22.63 -32.56
CA SER A 57 -32.49 -23.65 -32.74
C SER A 57 -31.24 -23.49 -31.87
N GLY A 58 -31.31 -24.01 -30.63
CA GLY A 58 -30.24 -23.99 -29.66
C GLY A 58 -30.66 -24.56 -28.30
N THR A 59 -29.68 -24.82 -27.44
CA THR A 59 -29.85 -25.33 -26.07
C THR A 59 -30.04 -24.21 -25.03
N SER A 60 -29.58 -22.99 -25.33
CA SER A 60 -29.72 -21.81 -24.46
C SER A 60 -31.18 -21.35 -24.33
N GLY A 61 -31.93 -21.29 -25.44
CA GLY A 61 -33.35 -20.91 -25.41
C GLY A 61 -34.20 -21.89 -24.59
N ARG A 62 -33.91 -23.19 -24.72
CA ARG A 62 -34.49 -24.25 -23.86
C ARG A 62 -34.10 -24.09 -22.39
N LYS A 63 -32.82 -23.81 -22.08
CA LYS A 63 -32.37 -23.53 -20.70
C LYS A 63 -33.16 -22.38 -20.08
N ASN A 64 -33.29 -21.26 -20.80
CA ASN A 64 -34.01 -20.07 -20.33
C ASN A 64 -35.49 -20.38 -20.09
N ARG A 65 -36.18 -21.01 -21.06
CA ARG A 65 -37.58 -21.46 -20.90
C ARG A 65 -37.75 -22.31 -19.64
N ASN A 66 -36.86 -23.27 -19.40
CA ASN A 66 -36.95 -24.15 -18.23
C ASN A 66 -36.77 -23.39 -16.91
N LEU A 67 -35.84 -22.42 -16.85
CA LEU A 67 -35.63 -21.59 -15.66
C LEU A 67 -36.84 -20.68 -15.36
N TYR A 68 -37.44 -20.04 -16.38
CA TYR A 68 -38.68 -19.29 -16.21
C TYR A 68 -39.85 -20.20 -15.77
N ALA A 69 -39.96 -21.41 -16.34
CA ALA A 69 -40.99 -22.37 -15.95
C ALA A 69 -40.83 -22.85 -14.49
N GLN A 70 -39.60 -23.08 -14.03
CA GLN A 70 -39.28 -23.45 -12.67
C GLN A 70 -39.58 -22.31 -11.67
N LEU A 71 -39.20 -21.08 -12.01
CA LEU A 71 -39.50 -19.88 -11.20
C LEU A 71 -41.01 -19.63 -11.09
N LEU A 72 -41.74 -19.75 -12.20
CA LEU A 72 -43.19 -19.61 -12.25
C LEU A 72 -43.89 -20.72 -11.44
N LEU A 73 -43.45 -21.97 -11.57
CA LEU A 73 -43.94 -23.11 -10.79
C LEU A 73 -43.80 -22.85 -9.29
N HIS A 74 -42.67 -22.31 -8.87
CA HIS A 74 -42.39 -21.98 -7.48
C HIS A 74 -43.27 -20.84 -6.94
N MET A 75 -43.39 -19.72 -7.66
CA MET A 75 -44.27 -18.61 -7.26
C MET A 75 -45.74 -19.05 -7.16
N VAL A 76 -46.23 -19.76 -8.16
CA VAL A 76 -47.63 -20.21 -8.23
C VAL A 76 -47.93 -21.30 -7.18
N LYS A 77 -46.96 -22.18 -6.84
CA LYS A 77 -47.09 -23.10 -5.69
C LYS A 77 -47.35 -22.34 -4.37
N ARG A 78 -46.72 -21.17 -4.18
CA ARG A 78 -46.91 -20.26 -3.02
C ARG A 78 -48.14 -19.35 -3.12
N GLY A 79 -48.89 -19.38 -4.22
CA GLY A 79 -50.10 -18.57 -4.41
C GLY A 79 -49.84 -17.10 -4.78
N LEU A 80 -48.61 -16.73 -5.12
CA LEU A 80 -48.17 -15.37 -5.44
C LEU A 80 -47.76 -15.25 -6.91
N VAL A 81 -47.80 -14.03 -7.46
CA VAL A 81 -47.31 -13.71 -8.81
C VAL A 81 -46.56 -12.38 -8.74
N GLU A 82 -45.24 -12.44 -8.84
CA GLU A 82 -44.32 -11.30 -8.72
C GLU A 82 -43.59 -11.06 -10.06
N GLU A 83 -42.73 -10.03 -10.14
CA GLU A 83 -41.92 -9.74 -11.33
C GLU A 83 -41.04 -10.97 -11.70
N PRO A 84 -40.94 -11.37 -12.98
CA PRO A 84 -41.47 -10.69 -14.19
C PRO A 84 -42.93 -11.02 -14.55
N PHE A 85 -43.60 -11.91 -13.81
CA PHE A 85 -44.90 -12.49 -14.19
C PHE A 85 -46.11 -11.58 -13.89
N THR A 86 -45.91 -10.49 -13.15
CA THR A 86 -46.86 -9.36 -13.01
C THR A 86 -47.14 -8.65 -14.34
N ARG A 87 -46.16 -8.66 -15.26
CA ARG A 87 -46.23 -8.01 -16.58
C ARG A 87 -46.66 -8.99 -17.66
N ARG A 88 -47.01 -8.47 -18.83
CA ARG A 88 -47.22 -9.28 -20.04
C ARG A 88 -45.84 -9.70 -20.60
N PRO A 89 -45.64 -10.95 -21.03
CA PRO A 89 -44.39 -11.36 -21.65
C PRO A 89 -44.09 -10.55 -22.92
N GLU A 90 -42.81 -10.23 -23.12
CA GLU A 90 -42.33 -9.47 -24.27
C GLU A 90 -42.32 -10.29 -25.57
N ALA A 91 -42.31 -9.60 -26.70
CA ALA A 91 -42.20 -10.20 -28.04
C ALA A 91 -40.72 -10.48 -28.38
N GLY A 92 -40.47 -11.60 -29.07
CA GLY A 92 -39.10 -12.09 -29.33
C GLY A 92 -38.72 -13.30 -28.45
N PRO A 93 -37.44 -13.72 -28.45
CA PRO A 93 -36.97 -14.85 -27.65
C PRO A 93 -36.96 -14.54 -26.14
N LEU A 94 -37.00 -15.59 -25.31
CA LEU A 94 -36.87 -15.46 -23.86
C LEU A 94 -35.46 -15.03 -23.47
N GLN A 95 -35.36 -13.85 -22.84
CA GLN A 95 -34.14 -13.33 -22.24
C GLN A 95 -33.58 -14.29 -21.17
N ALA A 96 -32.33 -14.08 -20.76
CA ALA A 96 -31.82 -14.72 -19.55
C ALA A 96 -32.48 -14.10 -18.31
N LEU A 97 -32.74 -14.90 -17.27
CA LEU A 97 -33.07 -14.36 -15.96
C LEU A 97 -31.84 -13.62 -15.39
N PRO A 98 -32.02 -12.47 -14.73
CA PRO A 98 -30.95 -11.86 -13.94
C PRO A 98 -30.37 -12.84 -12.92
N SER A 99 -29.07 -12.76 -12.61
CA SER A 99 -28.37 -13.74 -11.77
C SER A 99 -28.90 -13.89 -10.33
N TYR A 100 -29.73 -12.95 -9.85
CA TYR A 100 -30.43 -13.03 -8.56
C TYR A 100 -31.79 -13.76 -8.64
N MET A 101 -32.28 -14.02 -9.85
CA MET A 101 -33.46 -14.84 -10.18
C MET A 101 -33.09 -16.22 -10.76
N GLU A 102 -31.84 -16.43 -11.19
CA GLU A 102 -31.34 -17.77 -11.54
C GLU A 102 -31.32 -18.67 -10.28
N PHE A 103 -32.16 -19.71 -10.28
CA PHE A 103 -32.08 -20.79 -9.30
C PHE A 103 -30.73 -21.51 -9.39
N GLY A 104 -29.81 -21.19 -8.48
CA GLY A 104 -28.56 -21.93 -8.32
C GLY A 104 -27.36 -21.18 -7.75
N ARG A 105 -27.34 -19.83 -7.70
CA ARG A 105 -26.15 -19.09 -7.23
C ARG A 105 -26.21 -18.56 -5.79
N HIS A 106 -27.37 -18.05 -5.35
CA HIS A 106 -27.74 -17.96 -3.93
C HIS A 106 -29.27 -17.82 -3.81
N PRO A 107 -30.00 -18.73 -3.13
CA PRO A 107 -31.40 -18.51 -2.83
C PRO A 107 -31.56 -17.42 -1.75
N PRO A 108 -32.53 -16.49 -1.87
CA PRO A 108 -32.96 -15.65 -0.76
C PRO A 108 -33.36 -16.51 0.45
N GLU A 109 -33.21 -16.01 1.68
CA GLU A 109 -33.33 -16.84 2.90
C GLU A 109 -34.71 -17.53 3.03
N TRP A 110 -35.79 -16.85 2.64
CA TRP A 110 -37.15 -17.39 2.63
C TRP A 110 -37.36 -18.60 1.70
N LEU A 111 -36.37 -18.92 0.87
CA LEU A 111 -36.41 -20.00 -0.13
C LEU A 111 -35.65 -21.26 0.32
N ARG A 112 -34.99 -21.23 1.50
CA ARG A 112 -34.18 -22.36 1.98
C ARG A 112 -34.99 -23.46 2.69
N GLU A 113 -36.21 -23.17 3.15
CA GLU A 113 -37.09 -24.12 3.87
C GLU A 113 -37.64 -25.27 2.99
N ILE A 114 -37.65 -25.11 1.67
CA ILE A 114 -38.35 -26.02 0.75
C ILE A 114 -37.57 -27.34 0.53
N ALA A 115 -36.32 -27.44 0.99
CA ALA A 115 -35.51 -28.66 0.90
C ALA A 115 -35.86 -29.74 1.95
N SER A 116 -36.64 -29.40 2.99
CA SER A 116 -36.90 -30.28 4.15
C SER A 116 -38.38 -30.31 4.54
N SER A 117 -39.25 -30.69 3.61
CA SER A 117 -40.66 -31.02 3.89
C SER A 117 -41.22 -32.02 2.86
N SER A 118 -40.85 -33.29 3.05
CA SER A 118 -41.82 -34.36 2.79
C SER A 118 -42.76 -34.46 4.00
N GLU A 119 -43.92 -35.10 3.78
CA GLU A 119 -44.97 -35.39 4.78
C GLU A 119 -45.99 -34.27 5.07
N LEU A 120 -47.26 -34.66 4.91
CA LEU A 120 -48.48 -34.06 5.47
C LEU A 120 -48.65 -34.65 6.90
N PRO A 121 -49.30 -33.99 7.90
CA PRO A 121 -50.77 -33.92 7.87
C PRO A 121 -51.52 -32.82 8.70
N THR A 122 -52.84 -32.75 8.44
CA THR A 122 -53.98 -32.49 9.36
C THR A 122 -54.07 -31.26 10.29
N THR A 123 -55.00 -30.35 9.91
CA THR A 123 -56.15 -29.79 10.70
C THR A 123 -55.98 -29.05 12.04
N SER A 124 -56.80 -27.98 12.16
CA SER A 124 -57.42 -27.43 13.39
C SER A 124 -56.63 -26.44 14.27
N GLY A 125 -57.32 -25.41 14.79
CA GLY A 125 -56.83 -24.49 15.84
C GLY A 125 -56.80 -23.02 15.43
N GLN A 126 -57.54 -22.14 16.13
CA GLN A 126 -57.65 -20.70 15.83
C GLN A 126 -56.59 -19.85 16.56
N ASN A 127 -56.20 -18.73 15.92
CA ASN A 127 -55.70 -17.44 16.48
C ASN A 127 -54.95 -17.46 17.84
N THR A 128 -53.72 -16.94 17.92
CA THR A 128 -53.49 -15.49 18.18
C THR A 128 -52.03 -15.03 17.94
N ILE A 129 -51.83 -13.69 17.97
CA ILE A 129 -50.59 -12.89 17.89
C ILE A 129 -49.94 -12.78 19.31
N PRO A 130 -48.61 -12.54 19.57
CA PRO A 130 -47.54 -11.92 18.76
C PRO A 130 -46.13 -12.63 18.74
N HIS A 131 -45.13 -11.94 18.14
CA HIS A 131 -43.66 -12.03 18.28
C HIS A 131 -43.02 -12.90 19.38
N PRO A 132 -41.84 -13.47 19.06
CA PRO A 132 -40.67 -13.36 19.94
C PRO A 132 -39.34 -12.97 19.25
N ARG A 133 -38.31 -12.68 20.07
CA ARG A 133 -36.88 -12.54 19.69
C ARG A 133 -36.12 -13.87 19.93
N SER A 134 -34.96 -14.02 19.29
CA SER A 134 -34.06 -15.17 19.42
C SER A 134 -33.23 -15.21 20.71
N ILE A 135 -33.05 -16.45 21.22
CA ILE A 135 -31.85 -17.04 21.87
C ILE A 135 -32.05 -18.59 21.88
N THR A 136 -31.07 -19.49 22.06
CA THR A 136 -29.66 -19.35 22.50
C THR A 136 -28.76 -20.45 21.89
N ASN A 137 -27.55 -20.09 21.45
CA ASN A 137 -26.24 -20.76 21.65
C ASN A 137 -25.93 -22.26 21.35
N SER A 138 -24.63 -22.45 21.02
CA SER A 138 -23.72 -23.56 21.39
C SER A 138 -23.51 -24.78 20.47
N SER A 139 -22.41 -24.70 19.71
CA SER A 139 -21.22 -25.58 19.81
C SER A 139 -21.32 -27.11 19.66
N SER A 140 -20.58 -27.68 18.69
CA SER A 140 -19.44 -28.59 18.96
C SER A 140 -18.67 -29.02 17.69
N ASN A 141 -17.33 -29.03 17.80
CA ASN A 141 -16.29 -29.83 17.12
C ASN A 141 -16.76 -31.08 16.33
N ARG A 142 -16.07 -31.56 15.28
CA ARG A 142 -14.59 -31.77 15.19
C ARG A 142 -14.10 -32.18 13.76
N ASP A 143 -12.78 -32.04 13.53
CA ASP A 143 -11.82 -32.61 12.53
C ASP A 143 -12.32 -33.70 11.53
N ASP A 144 -11.85 -33.89 10.28
CA ASP A 144 -10.49 -33.72 9.71
C ASP A 144 -10.44 -33.88 8.15
N LYS A 145 -9.27 -33.55 7.52
CA LYS A 145 -8.73 -33.96 6.18
C LYS A 145 -9.26 -33.43 4.82
N ASN A 146 -8.34 -32.71 4.15
CA ASN A 146 -7.97 -32.69 2.71
C ASN A 146 -9.03 -32.65 1.58
N GLY A 147 -9.03 -31.54 0.83
CA GLY A 147 -9.49 -31.45 -0.57
C GLY A 147 -9.03 -30.15 -1.25
N PHE A 148 -8.52 -30.23 -2.48
CA PHE A 148 -8.23 -29.06 -3.32
C PHE A 148 -9.53 -28.54 -3.96
N GLU A 149 -9.82 -27.25 -3.87
CA GLU A 149 -10.29 -26.46 -5.02
C GLU A 149 -10.22 -24.94 -4.75
N VAL A 150 -10.16 -24.13 -5.83
CA VAL A 150 -9.83 -22.70 -5.76
C VAL A 150 -11.08 -21.83 -5.85
N THR A 151 -11.33 -21.02 -4.83
CA THR A 151 -12.37 -19.98 -4.81
C THR A 151 -11.84 -18.62 -5.27
N PRO A 152 -12.47 -17.93 -6.25
CA PRO A 152 -12.09 -16.58 -6.62
C PRO A 152 -12.77 -15.54 -5.70
N GLY A 153 -11.98 -14.80 -4.93
CA GLY A 153 -12.45 -13.61 -4.22
C GLY A 153 -12.46 -12.37 -5.11
N PHE A 154 -13.58 -11.65 -5.14
CA PHE A 154 -13.55 -10.18 -5.08
C PHE A 154 -13.02 -9.78 -3.69
N ASP A 155 -12.44 -8.62 -3.42
CA ASP A 155 -12.69 -7.24 -3.88
C ASP A 155 -11.34 -6.43 -3.81
N PRO A 156 -11.24 -5.10 -4.07
CA PRO A 156 -12.30 -4.09 -4.28
C PRO A 156 -12.15 -3.22 -5.54
N VAL A 157 -13.16 -2.38 -5.80
CA VAL A 157 -13.01 -1.17 -6.64
C VAL A 157 -13.35 0.09 -5.84
N GLN A 158 -12.31 0.85 -5.49
CA GLN A 158 -12.37 2.31 -5.50
C GLN A 158 -11.38 2.75 -6.58
N GLU A 159 -11.81 3.47 -7.61
CA GLU A 159 -10.87 4.31 -8.35
C GLU A 159 -11.49 5.57 -8.93
N GLU A 160 -10.72 6.65 -8.80
CA GLU A 160 -10.97 7.94 -9.40
C GLU A 160 -10.71 7.94 -10.90
N LYS A 161 -11.48 8.74 -11.67
CA LYS A 161 -10.99 9.26 -12.96
C LYS A 161 -10.58 10.72 -12.84
N GLN A 162 -9.30 10.99 -13.10
CA GLN A 162 -8.68 12.31 -13.22
C GLN A 162 -8.51 12.68 -14.70
N TYR A 163 -8.22 13.96 -14.99
CA TYR A 163 -7.87 14.53 -16.32
C TYR A 163 -9.03 14.68 -17.32
N LYS A 164 -8.95 15.58 -18.33
CA LYS A 164 -7.83 16.43 -18.80
C LYS A 164 -8.23 17.91 -18.88
N GLN A 165 -7.27 18.79 -18.62
CA GLN A 165 -7.29 20.21 -19.01
C GLN A 165 -6.26 20.41 -20.15
N ARG A 166 -6.53 21.30 -21.11
CA ARG A 166 -5.57 21.66 -22.18
C ARG A 166 -5.00 23.05 -21.91
N LEU A 167 -3.69 23.21 -22.15
CA LEU A 167 -2.97 24.49 -22.17
C LEU A 167 -3.05 25.14 -23.55
N PRO A 168 -2.85 26.47 -23.63
CA PRO A 168 -2.06 27.12 -24.68
C PRO A 168 -0.72 27.64 -24.13
N GLU A 169 0.28 27.78 -25.01
CA GLU A 169 1.62 28.30 -24.69
C GLU A 169 1.69 29.84 -24.80
N GLY A 170 2.66 30.50 -24.15
CA GLY A 170 2.88 31.94 -24.36
C GLY A 170 3.92 32.66 -23.48
N TYR A 171 5.19 32.63 -23.91
CA TYR A 171 6.28 33.58 -23.55
C TYR A 171 6.88 33.54 -22.13
N ASN A 172 8.00 34.26 -21.98
CA ASN A 172 9.16 33.89 -21.15
C ASN A 172 9.63 34.98 -20.16
N ASN A 173 10.27 34.50 -19.08
CA ASN A 173 11.42 35.04 -18.33
C ASN A 173 11.35 36.36 -17.51
N ASP A 174 11.65 36.15 -16.22
CA ASP A 174 12.67 36.82 -15.39
C ASP A 174 12.46 38.21 -14.73
N LEU A 175 13.17 38.33 -13.60
CA LEU A 175 13.58 39.55 -12.88
C LEU A 175 12.49 40.47 -12.31
N PHE A 176 12.17 40.31 -11.02
CA PHE A 176 12.92 41.01 -9.96
C PHE A 176 12.61 40.47 -8.55
N GLN A 177 13.35 40.96 -7.54
CA GLN A 177 13.24 40.59 -6.14
C GLN A 177 13.00 41.82 -5.25
N GLU A 178 12.51 41.57 -4.03
CA GLU A 178 12.69 42.37 -2.81
C GLU A 178 11.66 43.45 -2.40
N TYR A 179 11.52 43.52 -1.06
CA TYR A 179 10.84 44.50 -0.20
C TYR A 179 9.35 44.82 -0.43
N GLY A 180 8.72 45.32 0.64
CA GLY A 180 7.30 45.64 0.68
C GLY A 180 6.98 46.73 1.71
N GLY A 181 5.72 47.15 1.73
CA GLY A 181 5.21 48.20 2.62
C GLY A 181 3.77 48.55 2.25
N ARG A 182 2.97 49.02 3.21
CA ARG A 182 1.62 49.55 2.93
C ARG A 182 1.72 51.02 2.50
N ILE A 183 0.86 51.46 1.57
CA ILE A 183 -0.15 52.53 1.75
C ILE A 183 -0.84 52.83 0.38
N SER A 184 -2.05 53.40 0.43
CA SER A 184 -2.97 53.67 -0.69
C SER A 184 -2.53 54.84 -1.62
N PRO A 185 -3.15 55.01 -2.81
CA PRO A 185 -2.66 55.90 -3.89
C PRO A 185 -3.27 57.32 -3.79
N PRO A 186 -3.05 58.27 -4.74
CA PRO A 186 -3.84 58.31 -6.01
C PRO A 186 -3.15 59.01 -7.24
N LEU A 187 -3.96 59.26 -8.28
CA LEU A 187 -3.85 60.27 -9.38
C LEU A 187 -3.12 59.89 -10.70
N HIS A 188 -3.44 60.45 -11.87
CA HIS A 188 -4.71 60.93 -12.50
C HIS A 188 -4.42 61.48 -13.91
N ARG A 189 -5.15 61.09 -14.98
CA ARG A 189 -5.55 62.02 -16.07
C ARG A 189 -6.69 61.49 -16.95
N ILE A 190 -7.76 62.29 -17.00
CA ILE A 190 -9.02 62.20 -17.78
C ILE A 190 -8.82 62.96 -19.12
N PRO A 191 -9.37 62.55 -20.30
CA PRO A 191 -10.75 62.90 -20.76
C PRO A 191 -11.47 61.84 -21.65
N LEU A 192 -12.77 61.89 -21.98
CA LEU A 192 -14.02 62.57 -21.54
C LEU A 192 -15.18 61.70 -22.14
N GLU A 193 -16.12 61.12 -21.38
CA GLU A 193 -17.47 61.64 -20.99
C GLU A 193 -18.57 61.61 -22.08
N PHE A 194 -19.89 61.48 -21.79
CA PHE A 194 -20.70 61.67 -20.56
C PHE A 194 -21.46 60.36 -20.17
N HIS A 195 -21.91 60.03 -18.95
CA HIS A 195 -22.77 60.71 -17.94
C HIS A 195 -24.21 61.03 -18.41
N TYR A 196 -25.29 60.89 -17.62
CA TYR A 196 -25.51 61.07 -16.16
C TYR A 196 -26.26 59.86 -15.53
N ASN A 197 -25.94 59.39 -14.31
CA ASN A 197 -26.30 59.88 -12.95
C ASN A 197 -27.79 59.76 -12.54
N THR A 198 -28.01 59.27 -11.31
CA THR A 198 -29.27 59.24 -10.56
C THR A 198 -29.21 60.17 -9.35
N ASP A 199 -30.22 61.02 -9.12
CA ASP A 199 -30.87 61.20 -7.79
C ASP A 199 -32.15 62.09 -7.88
N SER A 200 -33.01 61.98 -6.84
CA SER A 200 -34.03 62.95 -6.36
C SER A 200 -35.30 63.20 -7.19
N GLY A 201 -36.47 63.34 -6.51
CA GLY A 201 -37.47 64.33 -6.98
C GLY A 201 -38.99 64.14 -6.92
N TYR A 202 -39.61 63.29 -6.08
CA TYR A 202 -41.09 63.28 -5.88
C TYR A 202 -41.94 63.03 -7.17
N PRO A 203 -43.24 63.41 -7.27
CA PRO A 203 -44.35 62.57 -6.78
C PRO A 203 -45.36 62.10 -7.84
N SER A 204 -46.18 61.12 -7.47
CA SER A 204 -47.31 60.59 -8.24
C SER A 204 -48.38 61.64 -8.60
N THR A 205 -48.72 61.75 -9.89
CA THR A 205 -49.99 62.34 -10.37
C THR A 205 -50.55 61.57 -11.57
N SER A 206 -51.89 61.52 -11.68
CA SER A 206 -52.61 60.78 -12.72
C SER A 206 -52.77 61.58 -14.02
N PRO A 207 -52.80 60.95 -15.20
CA PRO A 207 -53.08 61.65 -16.46
C PRO A 207 -54.58 61.96 -16.62
N THR A 208 -54.97 63.23 -16.45
CA THR A 208 -56.29 63.72 -16.86
C THR A 208 -56.28 64.12 -18.34
N SER A 209 -57.22 63.60 -19.13
CA SER A 209 -57.33 63.87 -20.57
C SER A 209 -58.30 64.99 -20.89
N HIS A 210 -57.81 66.11 -21.45
CA HIS A 210 -58.55 67.18 -22.14
C HIS A 210 -57.53 68.08 -22.88
N ASN A 211 -57.85 68.83 -23.95
CA ASN A 211 -59.12 69.05 -24.64
C ASN A 211 -58.91 69.37 -26.14
N GLY A 212 -59.96 69.27 -26.98
CA GLY A 212 -59.79 69.33 -28.45
C GLY A 212 -60.97 69.79 -29.32
N PHE A 213 -61.89 70.61 -28.80
CA PHE A 213 -62.83 71.49 -29.52
C PHE A 213 -63.53 71.05 -30.83
N SER A 214 -64.87 71.09 -30.81
CA SER A 214 -65.70 71.56 -31.92
C SER A 214 -67.00 72.19 -31.38
N LYS A 215 -67.47 73.29 -31.98
CA LYS A 215 -68.76 73.94 -31.64
C LYS A 215 -69.85 73.51 -32.63
N GLY A 216 -71.09 73.39 -32.14
CA GLY A 216 -72.24 72.95 -32.95
C GLY A 216 -73.07 74.07 -33.57
N ILE A 217 -74.05 73.66 -34.37
CA ILE A 217 -75.21 74.43 -34.89
C ILE A 217 -76.48 73.58 -34.66
N SER A 218 -77.67 74.17 -34.82
CA SER A 218 -78.90 73.80 -34.11
C SER A 218 -80.03 73.21 -34.97
N SER A 219 -81.00 72.61 -34.27
CA SER A 219 -82.43 72.47 -34.61
C SER A 219 -82.84 71.42 -35.67
N VAL A 220 -83.78 70.53 -35.28
CA VAL A 220 -85.22 70.64 -35.64
C VAL A 220 -86.02 69.58 -34.87
N ASN A 221 -87.26 69.89 -34.49
CA ASN A 221 -88.17 68.93 -33.85
C ASN A 221 -88.73 67.92 -34.87
N GLY A 222 -88.59 66.62 -34.59
CA GLY A 222 -89.30 65.54 -35.28
C GLY A 222 -90.17 64.76 -34.30
N THR A 223 -91.48 64.96 -34.35
CA THR A 223 -92.42 64.23 -33.48
C THR A 223 -92.67 62.82 -34.02
N PHE A 224 -92.17 61.81 -33.31
CA PHE A 224 -92.68 60.45 -33.43
C PHE A 224 -92.86 59.84 -32.04
N ARG A 225 -94.12 59.65 -31.64
CA ARG A 225 -94.45 58.53 -30.76
C ARG A 225 -94.44 57.29 -31.67
N ASP A 226 -93.78 56.21 -31.25
CA ASP A 226 -94.55 55.07 -30.75
C ASP A 226 -93.69 54.01 -30.07
N ASP A 227 -94.38 53.35 -29.15
CA ASP A 227 -94.06 52.21 -28.28
C ASP A 227 -92.86 51.30 -28.62
N HIS A 228 -91.75 51.49 -27.88
CA HIS A 228 -90.73 50.45 -27.63
C HIS A 228 -90.42 50.35 -26.12
N SER A 229 -91.46 50.02 -25.35
CA SER A 229 -91.37 49.81 -23.89
C SER A 229 -90.68 48.49 -23.48
N PHE A 230 -90.57 47.51 -24.38
CA PHE A 230 -90.18 46.13 -24.05
C PHE A 230 -88.67 45.81 -24.07
N ASN A 231 -87.83 46.51 -24.86
CA ASN A 231 -86.47 46.00 -25.16
C ASN A 231 -85.39 46.28 -24.09
N ARG A 232 -85.60 47.22 -23.16
CA ARG A 232 -84.58 47.62 -22.16
C ARG A 232 -84.11 46.50 -21.22
N SER A 233 -84.82 45.38 -21.17
CA SER A 233 -84.38 44.18 -20.44
C SER A 233 -83.33 43.38 -21.22
N SER A 234 -83.50 43.25 -22.55
CA SER A 234 -82.59 42.48 -23.40
C SER A 234 -81.22 43.15 -23.53
N ASP A 235 -81.17 44.47 -23.74
CA ASP A 235 -79.90 45.22 -23.82
C ASP A 235 -79.06 45.06 -22.55
N ARG A 236 -79.69 45.14 -21.37
CA ARG A 236 -79.03 44.93 -20.07
C ARG A 236 -78.58 43.49 -19.86
N GLU A 237 -79.33 42.52 -20.37
CA GLU A 237 -78.93 41.11 -20.32
C GLU A 237 -77.71 40.85 -21.22
N ILE A 238 -77.65 41.45 -22.41
CA ILE A 238 -76.51 41.39 -23.33
C ILE A 238 -75.28 42.07 -22.70
N GLU A 239 -75.44 43.23 -22.07
CA GLU A 239 -74.36 43.93 -21.36
C GLU A 239 -73.81 43.08 -20.18
N LEU A 240 -74.70 42.46 -19.40
CA LEU A 240 -74.32 41.55 -18.30
C LEU A 240 -73.61 40.29 -18.82
N ARG A 241 -74.13 39.65 -19.88
CA ARG A 241 -73.50 38.48 -20.52
C ARG A 241 -72.11 38.83 -21.05
N THR A 242 -71.95 40.01 -21.66
CA THR A 242 -70.65 40.51 -22.15
C THR A 242 -69.67 40.67 -20.99
N LYS A 243 -70.06 41.39 -19.93
CA LYS A 243 -69.22 41.59 -18.73
C LYS A 243 -68.88 40.29 -18.00
N MET A 244 -69.77 39.29 -18.00
CA MET A 244 -69.47 37.95 -17.49
C MET A 244 -68.43 37.20 -18.34
N VAL A 245 -68.48 37.34 -19.67
CA VAL A 245 -67.48 36.74 -20.58
C VAL A 245 -66.13 37.45 -20.44
N GLU A 246 -66.11 38.78 -20.33
CA GLU A 246 -64.89 39.56 -20.07
C GLU A 246 -64.27 39.20 -18.71
N ALA A 247 -65.07 39.17 -17.64
CA ALA A 247 -64.60 38.76 -16.32
C ALA A 247 -64.02 37.35 -16.32
N LYS A 248 -64.69 36.40 -16.99
CA LYS A 248 -64.18 35.02 -17.16
C LYS A 248 -62.89 34.98 -17.98
N TYR A 249 -62.78 35.76 -19.05
CA TYR A 249 -61.55 35.86 -19.83
C TYR A 249 -60.38 36.40 -19.00
N HIS A 250 -60.61 37.40 -18.15
CA HIS A 250 -59.60 37.89 -17.21
C HIS A 250 -59.25 36.86 -16.13
N GLU A 251 -60.23 36.12 -15.62
CA GLU A 251 -60.02 35.02 -14.65
C GLU A 251 -59.18 33.88 -15.26
N ASP A 252 -59.53 33.43 -16.47
CA ASP A 252 -58.82 32.36 -17.17
C ASP A 252 -57.43 32.81 -17.65
N LYS A 253 -57.24 34.08 -18.02
CA LYS A 253 -55.92 34.68 -18.26
C LYS A 253 -55.06 34.70 -16.99
N LEU A 254 -55.64 35.03 -15.83
CA LEU A 254 -54.93 34.99 -14.54
C LEU A 254 -54.55 33.57 -14.13
N LYS A 255 -55.42 32.57 -14.36
CA LYS A 255 -55.10 31.15 -14.17
C LYS A 255 -53.95 30.69 -15.08
N LEU A 256 -53.94 31.11 -16.35
CA LEU A 256 -52.86 30.80 -17.28
C LEU A 256 -51.52 31.41 -16.81
N GLN A 257 -51.55 32.66 -16.33
CA GLN A 257 -50.37 33.31 -15.75
C GLN A 257 -49.86 32.55 -14.51
N GLN A 258 -50.74 32.20 -13.57
CA GLN A 258 -50.37 31.41 -12.39
C GLN A 258 -49.82 30.02 -12.75
N GLN A 259 -50.37 29.35 -13.78
CA GLN A 259 -49.84 28.07 -14.27
C GLN A 259 -48.47 28.22 -14.93
N HIS A 260 -48.26 29.28 -15.71
CA HIS A 260 -46.98 29.64 -16.31
C HIS A 260 -45.92 29.89 -15.23
N ASP A 261 -46.23 30.71 -14.22
CA ASP A 261 -45.27 31.12 -13.19
C ASP A 261 -44.91 29.94 -12.28
N VAL A 262 -45.87 29.04 -11.98
CA VAL A 262 -45.60 27.76 -11.30
C VAL A 262 -44.77 26.81 -12.18
N ALA A 263 -44.91 26.83 -13.50
CA ALA A 263 -44.07 26.05 -14.39
C ALA A 263 -42.63 26.60 -14.46
N VAL A 264 -42.47 27.92 -14.54
CA VAL A 264 -41.16 28.60 -14.49
C VAL A 264 -40.46 28.32 -13.15
N GLN A 265 -41.17 28.41 -12.03
CA GLN A 265 -40.59 28.09 -10.72
C GLN A 265 -40.11 26.64 -10.65
N LYS A 266 -40.90 25.66 -11.14
CA LYS A 266 -40.48 24.25 -11.21
C LYS A 266 -39.25 24.03 -12.10
N ILE A 267 -39.08 24.81 -13.16
CA ILE A 267 -37.88 24.76 -14.02
C ILE A 267 -36.68 25.35 -13.27
N LEU A 268 -36.85 26.47 -12.55
CA LEU A 268 -35.81 27.07 -11.70
C LEU A 268 -35.38 26.13 -10.58
N ASP A 269 -36.32 25.58 -9.80
CA ASP A 269 -36.05 24.66 -8.70
C ASP A 269 -35.29 23.43 -9.20
N ARG A 270 -35.72 22.85 -10.33
CA ARG A 270 -35.03 21.74 -10.98
C ARG A 270 -33.63 22.12 -11.45
N LYS A 271 -33.43 23.30 -12.06
CA LYS A 271 -32.11 23.76 -12.50
C LYS A 271 -31.17 24.08 -11.34
N ASN A 272 -31.69 24.58 -10.22
CA ASN A 272 -30.93 24.76 -8.98
C ASN A 272 -30.53 23.41 -8.37
N MET A 273 -31.40 22.40 -8.43
CA MET A 273 -31.10 21.03 -7.98
C MET A 273 -30.02 20.38 -8.85
N GLU A 274 -30.18 20.40 -10.18
CA GLU A 274 -29.16 19.92 -11.15
C GLU A 274 -27.81 20.64 -10.95
N LEU A 275 -27.82 21.93 -10.58
CA LEU A 275 -26.62 22.74 -10.34
C LEU A 275 -25.95 22.44 -8.98
N GLU A 276 -26.70 22.14 -7.91
CA GLU A 276 -26.12 21.66 -6.65
C GLU A 276 -25.66 20.19 -6.73
N GLU A 277 -26.30 19.35 -7.55
CA GLU A 277 -25.81 18.00 -7.87
C GLU A 277 -24.44 18.08 -8.56
N VAL A 278 -24.28 18.95 -9.56
CA VAL A 278 -22.99 19.19 -10.24
C VAL A 278 -21.94 19.76 -9.27
N LYS A 279 -22.29 20.74 -8.43
CA LYS A 279 -21.38 21.23 -7.37
C LYS A 279 -21.03 20.15 -6.35
N SER A 280 -21.97 19.27 -6.00
CA SER A 280 -21.74 18.14 -5.09
C SER A 280 -20.74 17.15 -5.71
N HIS A 281 -20.94 16.79 -6.97
CA HIS A 281 -20.01 15.96 -7.73
C HIS A 281 -18.59 16.55 -7.75
N TYR A 282 -18.43 17.84 -8.09
CA TYR A 282 -17.10 18.48 -8.10
C TYR A 282 -16.49 18.64 -6.70
N ARG A 283 -17.28 18.93 -5.65
CA ARG A 283 -16.77 18.98 -4.26
C ARG A 283 -16.23 17.62 -3.82
N ASN A 284 -17.03 16.55 -4.01
CA ASN A 284 -16.59 15.19 -3.75
C ASN A 284 -15.33 14.85 -4.56
N LYS A 285 -15.29 15.27 -5.83
CA LYS A 285 -14.17 14.97 -6.72
C LYS A 285 -12.86 15.64 -6.32
N ILE A 286 -12.91 16.83 -5.73
CA ILE A 286 -11.74 17.49 -5.15
C ILE A 286 -11.24 16.69 -3.94
N THR A 287 -12.15 16.31 -3.02
CA THR A 287 -11.79 15.53 -1.82
C THR A 287 -11.24 14.13 -2.14
N GLU A 288 -11.71 13.48 -3.21
CA GLU A 288 -11.11 12.25 -3.74
C GLU A 288 -9.64 12.49 -4.17
N MET A 289 -9.40 13.47 -5.06
CA MET A 289 -8.05 13.77 -5.58
C MET A 289 -7.07 14.20 -4.48
N GLU A 290 -7.54 14.95 -3.48
CA GLU A 290 -6.75 15.30 -2.29
C GLU A 290 -6.35 14.06 -1.50
N ALA A 291 -7.26 13.09 -1.32
CA ALA A 291 -6.98 11.83 -0.64
C ALA A 291 -6.01 10.94 -1.43
N ALA A 292 -6.11 10.88 -2.76
CA ALA A 292 -5.16 10.16 -3.61
C ALA A 292 -3.79 10.82 -3.64
N THR A 293 -3.72 12.15 -3.71
CA THR A 293 -2.47 12.93 -3.59
C THR A 293 -1.78 12.60 -2.26
N LYS A 294 -2.51 12.67 -1.14
CA LYS A 294 -2.01 12.35 0.20
C LYS A 294 -1.60 10.88 0.37
N LYS A 295 -2.18 9.97 -0.41
CA LYS A 295 -1.79 8.55 -0.51
C LYS A 295 -0.48 8.38 -1.30
N GLN A 296 -0.28 9.17 -2.36
CA GLN A 296 0.98 9.20 -3.13
C GLN A 296 2.12 9.85 -2.33
N GLU A 297 1.89 10.99 -1.65
CA GLU A 297 2.86 11.64 -0.74
C GLU A 297 3.38 10.66 0.33
N ARG A 298 2.49 9.87 0.94
CA ARG A 298 2.87 8.82 1.90
C ARG A 298 3.74 7.74 1.26
N LYS A 299 3.40 7.31 0.03
CA LYS A 299 4.18 6.28 -0.68
C LYS A 299 5.55 6.79 -1.13
N ILE A 300 5.66 8.05 -1.55
CA ILE A 300 6.95 8.72 -1.82
C ILE A 300 7.75 8.80 -0.52
N SER A 301 7.14 9.22 0.59
CA SER A 301 7.78 9.30 1.92
C SER A 301 8.28 7.93 2.42
N GLN A 302 7.58 6.84 2.08
CA GLN A 302 8.01 5.47 2.35
C GLN A 302 9.22 5.09 1.47
N LEU A 303 9.12 5.29 0.15
CA LEU A 303 10.19 4.97 -0.81
C LEU A 303 11.50 5.75 -0.51
N VAL A 304 11.40 7.00 -0.05
CA VAL A 304 12.56 7.80 0.40
C VAL A 304 13.22 7.19 1.63
N ARG A 305 12.46 6.65 2.60
CA ARG A 305 13.04 5.91 3.73
C ARG A 305 13.65 4.59 3.31
N GLU A 306 13.00 3.85 2.41
CA GLU A 306 13.54 2.59 1.89
C GLU A 306 14.84 2.81 1.12
N ALA A 307 14.94 3.89 0.33
CA ALA A 307 16.20 4.32 -0.29
C ALA A 307 17.28 4.65 0.77
N GLN A 308 16.99 5.51 1.75
CA GLN A 308 17.93 5.86 2.83
C GLN A 308 18.40 4.64 3.65
N LEU A 309 17.54 3.62 3.81
CA LEU A 309 17.88 2.39 4.50
C LEU A 309 18.78 1.51 3.64
N ASN A 310 18.52 1.43 2.33
CA ASN A 310 19.39 0.75 1.37
C ASN A 310 20.77 1.43 1.25
N ASP A 311 20.84 2.76 1.23
CA ASP A 311 22.09 3.52 1.25
C ASP A 311 22.92 3.18 2.50
N LYS A 312 22.26 3.08 3.67
CA LYS A 312 22.93 2.67 4.91
C LYS A 312 23.34 1.19 4.93
N ILE A 313 22.59 0.30 4.27
CA ILE A 313 23.02 -1.08 4.06
C ILE A 313 24.27 -1.12 3.17
N ALA A 314 24.31 -0.34 2.09
CA ALA A 314 25.48 -0.26 1.21
C ALA A 314 26.72 0.30 1.93
N GLU A 315 26.57 1.33 2.78
CA GLU A 315 27.65 1.80 3.66
C GLU A 315 28.17 0.68 4.58
N PHE A 316 27.29 -0.06 5.26
CA PHE A 316 27.70 -1.17 6.14
C PHE A 316 28.32 -2.36 5.38
N GLU A 317 27.85 -2.67 4.18
CA GLU A 317 28.46 -3.70 3.33
C GLU A 317 29.85 -3.28 2.83
N GLN A 318 30.04 -1.99 2.51
CA GLN A 318 31.34 -1.44 2.16
C GLN A 318 32.29 -1.41 3.38
N GLU A 319 31.85 -0.96 4.55
CA GLU A 319 32.65 -1.00 5.78
C GLU A 319 33.08 -2.44 6.13
N LYS A 320 32.16 -3.40 6.02
CA LYS A 320 32.45 -4.83 6.21
C LYS A 320 33.47 -5.35 5.20
N PHE A 321 33.39 -4.94 3.93
CA PHE A 321 34.36 -5.31 2.90
C PHE A 321 35.75 -4.73 3.19
N GLU A 322 35.83 -3.44 3.56
CA GLU A 322 37.08 -2.76 3.90
C GLU A 322 37.73 -3.36 5.16
N MET A 323 36.92 -3.73 6.17
CA MET A 323 37.35 -4.47 7.36
C MET A 323 37.85 -5.88 7.03
N GLN A 324 37.17 -6.62 6.15
CA GLN A 324 37.61 -7.95 5.71
C GLN A 324 38.92 -7.87 4.89
N LYS A 325 39.08 -6.83 4.09
CA LYS A 325 40.30 -6.50 3.35
C LYS A 325 41.45 -6.16 4.29
N GLN A 326 41.25 -5.30 5.29
CA GLN A 326 42.25 -5.06 6.35
C GLN A 326 42.61 -6.35 7.10
N HIS A 327 41.64 -7.18 7.49
CA HIS A 327 41.93 -8.43 8.18
C HIS A 327 42.74 -9.40 7.30
N THR A 328 42.49 -9.43 5.98
CA THR A 328 43.27 -10.22 5.03
C THR A 328 44.70 -9.67 4.88
N GLN A 329 44.83 -8.34 4.82
CA GLN A 329 46.13 -7.66 4.72
C GLN A 329 46.98 -7.85 5.99
N ASN A 330 46.39 -7.71 7.18
CA ASN A 330 47.06 -7.97 8.46
C ASN A 330 47.51 -9.44 8.60
N ILE A 331 46.74 -10.40 8.04
CA ILE A 331 47.17 -11.81 7.96
C ILE A 331 48.38 -11.94 7.03
N GLN A 332 48.36 -11.27 5.88
CA GLN A 332 49.48 -11.31 4.93
C GLN A 332 50.76 -10.70 5.54
N GLU A 333 50.66 -9.53 6.17
CA GLU A 333 51.78 -8.89 6.87
C GLU A 333 52.35 -9.78 8.00
N LEU A 334 51.50 -10.48 8.76
CA LEU A 334 51.94 -11.47 9.77
C LEU A 334 52.60 -12.72 9.15
N LEU A 335 52.13 -13.18 7.98
CA LEU A 335 52.75 -14.30 7.25
C LEU A 335 54.11 -13.89 6.68
N ASP A 336 54.22 -12.66 6.17
CA ASP A 336 55.45 -12.13 5.60
C ASP A 336 56.51 -11.84 6.70
N GLU A 337 56.13 -11.23 7.83
CA GLU A 337 57.00 -11.14 9.02
C GLU A 337 57.46 -12.52 9.52
N THR A 338 56.57 -13.52 9.49
CA THR A 338 56.90 -14.88 9.92
C THR A 338 57.85 -15.56 8.93
N ASN A 339 57.68 -15.34 7.62
CA ASN A 339 58.57 -15.84 6.57
C ASN A 339 59.95 -15.18 6.62
N ASP A 340 60.04 -13.86 6.79
CA ASP A 340 61.32 -13.14 6.96
C ASP A 340 62.06 -13.65 8.21
N ARG A 341 61.33 -13.89 9.30
CA ARG A 341 61.89 -14.44 10.53
C ARG A 341 62.33 -15.90 10.38
N LEU A 342 61.64 -16.69 9.55
CA LEU A 342 62.05 -18.04 9.16
C LEU A 342 63.31 -18.03 8.29
N GLN A 343 63.34 -17.24 7.21
CA GLN A 343 64.54 -17.08 6.37
C GLN A 343 65.75 -16.63 7.19
N LYS A 344 65.53 -15.73 8.17
CA LYS A 344 66.60 -15.29 9.06
C LYS A 344 67.11 -16.41 9.97
N MET A 345 66.24 -17.23 10.56
CA MET A 345 66.66 -18.42 11.30
C MET A 345 67.34 -19.46 10.39
N GLU A 346 66.89 -19.64 9.15
CA GLU A 346 67.53 -20.54 8.19
C GLU A 346 68.92 -20.04 7.77
N ALA A 347 69.11 -18.73 7.59
CA ALA A 347 70.40 -18.13 7.33
C ALA A 347 71.36 -18.29 8.53
N GLU A 348 70.89 -18.00 9.76
CA GLU A 348 71.66 -18.17 10.99
C GLU A 348 72.02 -19.66 11.24
N TYR A 349 71.08 -20.59 11.00
CA TYR A 349 71.31 -22.03 11.11
C TYR A 349 72.30 -22.55 10.06
N ASN A 350 72.17 -22.13 8.79
CA ASN A 350 73.11 -22.51 7.74
C ASN A 350 74.52 -21.94 7.99
N GLN A 351 74.63 -20.72 8.52
CA GLN A 351 75.90 -20.13 8.93
C GLN A 351 76.55 -20.91 10.09
N GLN A 352 75.75 -21.33 11.08
CA GLN A 352 76.21 -22.17 12.19
C GLN A 352 76.68 -23.55 11.69
N ASN A 353 75.90 -24.20 10.82
CA ASN A 353 76.22 -25.51 10.26
C ASN A 353 77.51 -25.47 9.40
N THR A 354 77.68 -24.42 8.58
CA THR A 354 78.91 -24.18 7.79
C THR A 354 80.13 -24.02 8.69
N THR A 355 79.97 -23.36 9.84
CA THR A 355 81.04 -23.20 10.85
C THR A 355 81.40 -24.53 11.49
N THR A 356 80.41 -25.36 11.86
CA THR A 356 80.62 -26.68 12.48
C THR A 356 81.27 -27.67 11.50
N VAL A 357 80.87 -27.69 10.23
CA VAL A 357 81.50 -28.53 9.19
C VAL A 357 82.96 -28.11 8.95
N SER A 358 83.25 -26.82 8.96
CA SER A 358 84.63 -26.31 8.83
C SER A 358 85.54 -26.74 9.99
N GLN A 359 85.00 -26.77 11.22
CA GLN A 359 85.73 -27.25 12.41
C GLN A 359 85.92 -28.78 12.40
N ALA A 360 84.94 -29.56 11.90
CA ALA A 360 85.06 -31.01 11.78
C ALA A 360 86.16 -31.43 10.77
N ILE A 361 86.29 -30.71 9.65
CA ILE A 361 87.33 -30.98 8.64
C ILE A 361 88.73 -30.68 9.18
N ALA A 362 88.89 -29.64 10.01
CA ALA A 362 90.17 -29.28 10.62
C ALA A 362 90.71 -30.36 11.58
N LEU A 363 89.84 -31.04 12.33
CA LEU A 363 90.24 -32.11 13.25
C LEU A 363 90.58 -33.43 12.56
N PHE A 364 90.06 -33.68 11.35
CA PHE A 364 90.33 -34.91 10.59
C PHE A 364 91.79 -35.01 10.10
N TYR A 365 92.41 -33.86 9.75
CA TYR A 365 93.78 -33.83 9.21
C TYR A 365 94.90 -33.84 10.27
N MET A 366 94.60 -33.71 11.56
CA MET A 366 95.61 -33.69 12.64
C MET A 366 95.80 -35.02 13.38
N LEU A 367 95.03 -36.07 13.06
CA LEU A 367 94.96 -37.31 13.86
C LEU A 367 95.27 -38.61 13.12
N PHE A 368 95.79 -38.56 11.89
CA PHE A 368 96.15 -39.76 11.13
C PHE A 368 97.58 -39.74 10.59
N GLY A 369 98.56 -39.90 11.48
CA GLY A 369 99.96 -39.98 11.06
C GLY A 369 101.01 -40.08 12.15
N PHE A 370 101.06 -41.17 12.92
CA PHE A 370 102.31 -41.85 13.33
C PHE A 370 102.03 -43.21 14.01
N ALA A 371 102.98 -44.15 13.90
CA ALA A 371 103.03 -45.49 14.54
C ALA A 371 101.94 -46.55 14.16
N LYS A 372 102.22 -47.86 14.10
CA LYS A 372 103.49 -48.63 13.91
C LYS A 372 103.14 -50.08 13.52
N GLN A 373 103.99 -50.78 12.75
CA GLN A 373 103.80 -52.20 12.36
C GLN A 373 104.71 -53.16 13.17
N ASN A 374 104.42 -54.47 13.13
CA ASN A 374 104.78 -55.47 14.17
C ASN A 374 106.10 -56.26 14.01
N ASN A 375 106.45 -57.00 15.09
CA ASN A 375 107.67 -57.78 15.35
C ASN A 375 107.84 -59.08 14.53
N PHE A 376 109.01 -59.75 14.64
CA PHE A 376 109.13 -61.22 14.74
C PHE A 376 110.40 -61.66 15.55
N THR A 377 110.67 -62.98 15.66
CA THR A 377 111.39 -63.67 16.78
C THR A 377 112.76 -64.31 16.48
N SER A 378 113.57 -64.71 17.51
CA SER A 378 114.13 -66.08 17.74
C SER A 378 115.20 -66.16 18.90
N GLU A 379 115.98 -67.25 19.03
CA GLU A 379 116.43 -67.89 20.30
C GLU A 379 117.92 -68.35 20.48
N GLN A 380 118.32 -68.56 21.75
CA GLN A 380 119.20 -69.61 22.37
C GLN A 380 120.77 -69.65 22.33
N LYS A 381 121.31 -70.33 23.38
CA LYS A 381 122.67 -70.89 23.69
C LYS A 381 123.56 -70.11 24.68
N LEU A 382 124.40 -70.72 25.55
CA LEU A 382 124.59 -72.13 26.01
C LEU A 382 125.20 -72.16 27.45
N VAL A 383 125.61 -73.34 27.96
CA VAL A 383 126.11 -73.61 29.34
C VAL A 383 127.55 -74.17 29.30
N ILE A 384 128.21 -74.23 30.47
CA ILE A 384 129.42 -75.00 30.85
C ILE A 384 130.75 -74.21 30.85
N GLN A 385 131.18 -73.79 32.06
CA GLN A 385 132.54 -73.81 32.64
C GLN A 385 132.43 -73.19 34.06
N GLU A 386 133.14 -73.62 35.12
CA GLU A 386 134.12 -74.70 35.27
C GLU A 386 134.12 -75.20 36.74
N LEU A 387 134.25 -76.51 36.98
CA LEU A 387 134.30 -77.12 38.32
C LEU A 387 135.46 -78.13 38.41
N GLU A 388 136.69 -77.66 38.60
CA GLU A 388 137.84 -78.58 38.72
C GLU A 388 138.92 -78.15 39.74
N ALA A 389 138.61 -77.17 40.59
CA ALA A 389 139.55 -76.65 41.60
C ALA A 389 139.53 -77.45 42.93
N ARG A 390 140.38 -78.48 42.97
CA ARG A 390 141.25 -78.84 44.13
C ARG A 390 140.67 -79.69 45.28
N VAL A 391 140.32 -80.93 44.93
CA VAL A 391 140.05 -82.10 45.81
C VAL A 391 141.34 -82.59 46.54
N GLN A 392 142.12 -81.69 47.15
CA GLN A 392 143.44 -81.99 47.76
C GLN A 392 143.60 -81.58 49.24
N GLN A 393 142.50 -81.25 49.93
CA GLN A 393 142.50 -80.98 51.39
C GLN A 393 141.88 -82.14 52.23
N LEU A 394 141.41 -83.19 51.54
CA LEU A 394 140.57 -84.26 52.10
C LEU A 394 141.36 -85.40 52.74
N THR A 395 142.05 -85.11 53.86
CA THR A 395 142.54 -86.18 54.76
C THR A 395 142.55 -85.75 56.22
N GLN A 396 142.85 -84.48 56.52
CA GLN A 396 142.91 -83.98 57.89
C GLN A 396 141.56 -83.42 58.38
N GLU A 397 140.67 -83.02 57.47
CA GLU A 397 139.29 -82.58 57.75
C GLU A 397 138.38 -83.70 58.27
N SER A 398 138.81 -84.97 58.18
CA SER A 398 137.96 -86.14 58.43
C SER A 398 137.49 -86.32 59.89
N GLU A 399 138.18 -85.73 60.87
CA GLU A 399 137.81 -85.84 62.29
C GLU A 399 136.93 -84.65 62.74
N GLU A 400 137.17 -83.44 62.22
CA GLU A 400 136.26 -82.29 62.43
C GLU A 400 134.92 -82.47 61.70
N LEU A 401 134.93 -83.12 60.53
CA LEU A 401 133.72 -83.48 59.77
C LEU A 401 132.70 -84.26 60.59
N GLN A 402 133.14 -85.12 61.53
CA GLN A 402 132.21 -85.93 62.31
C GLN A 402 131.41 -85.09 63.32
N ASN A 403 132.03 -84.08 63.94
CA ASN A 403 131.33 -83.14 64.83
C ASN A 403 130.44 -82.18 64.01
N SER A 404 130.93 -81.66 62.89
CA SER A 404 130.12 -80.83 61.98
C SER A 404 128.91 -81.57 61.43
N ARG A 405 129.03 -82.86 61.05
CA ARG A 405 127.88 -83.70 60.67
C ARG A 405 126.80 -83.76 61.74
N SER A 406 127.15 -83.78 63.02
CA SER A 406 126.16 -83.85 64.11
C SER A 406 125.36 -82.55 64.31
N LYS A 407 125.95 -81.39 64.02
CA LYS A 407 125.25 -80.10 63.96
C LYS A 407 124.43 -79.96 62.68
N LEU A 408 125.06 -80.19 61.52
CA LEU A 408 124.40 -80.10 60.22
C LEU A 408 123.22 -81.08 60.08
N ALA A 409 123.24 -82.22 60.78
CA ALA A 409 122.09 -83.11 60.84
C ALA A 409 120.86 -82.47 61.51
N LYS A 410 121.06 -81.67 62.58
CA LYS A 410 119.96 -80.98 63.28
C LYS A 410 119.47 -79.75 62.53
N GLU A 411 120.38 -78.94 62.00
CA GLU A 411 120.03 -77.83 61.10
C GLU A 411 119.32 -78.34 59.84
N LYS A 412 119.69 -79.53 59.34
CA LYS A 412 118.96 -80.22 58.27
C LYS A 412 117.55 -80.62 58.71
N GLU A 413 117.36 -81.27 59.87
CA GLU A 413 116.02 -81.62 60.36
C GLU A 413 115.13 -80.38 60.56
N GLU A 414 115.67 -79.27 61.09
CA GLU A 414 114.93 -78.01 61.22
C GLU A 414 114.60 -77.38 59.86
N LEU A 415 115.54 -77.37 58.89
CA LEU A 415 115.29 -76.86 57.54
C LEU A 415 114.35 -77.75 56.72
N GLU A 416 114.40 -79.08 56.91
CA GLU A 416 113.44 -80.02 56.31
C GLU A 416 112.03 -79.82 56.90
N HIS A 417 111.92 -79.58 58.21
CA HIS A 417 110.65 -79.23 58.85
C HIS A 417 110.12 -77.85 58.40
N GLN A 418 110.97 -76.83 58.28
CA GLN A 418 110.57 -75.51 57.77
C GLN A 418 110.15 -75.58 56.30
N THR A 419 110.88 -76.35 55.48
CA THR A 419 110.53 -76.58 54.06
C THR A 419 109.21 -77.34 53.95
N ALA A 420 108.93 -78.31 54.82
CA ALA A 420 107.66 -79.00 54.87
C ALA A 420 106.49 -78.08 55.28
N SER A 421 106.68 -77.21 56.29
CA SER A 421 105.68 -76.21 56.71
C SER A 421 105.36 -75.23 55.58
N LEU A 422 106.39 -74.61 55.01
CA LEU A 422 106.23 -73.66 53.90
C LEU A 422 105.64 -74.30 52.64
N SER A 423 105.93 -75.57 52.38
CA SER A 423 105.30 -76.33 51.30
C SER A 423 103.81 -76.59 51.58
N SER A 424 103.43 -76.87 52.83
CA SER A 424 102.03 -77.02 53.25
C SER A 424 101.27 -75.71 53.16
N GLU A 425 101.83 -74.61 53.66
CA GLU A 425 101.25 -73.26 53.58
C GLU A 425 101.12 -72.80 52.11
N LEU A 426 102.11 -73.10 51.26
CA LEU A 426 102.05 -72.85 49.82
C LEU A 426 100.99 -73.71 49.12
N GLN A 427 100.73 -74.93 49.59
CA GLN A 427 99.69 -75.80 49.04
C GLN A 427 98.27 -75.39 49.51
N GLU A 428 98.13 -74.93 50.76
CA GLU A 428 96.89 -74.38 51.29
C GLU A 428 96.53 -73.04 50.62
N THR A 429 97.48 -72.11 50.49
CA THR A 429 97.25 -70.85 49.77
C THR A 429 96.92 -71.07 48.29
N LYS A 430 97.56 -72.03 47.60
CA LYS A 430 97.13 -72.45 46.25
C LYS A 430 95.71 -73.01 46.23
N SER A 431 95.31 -73.80 47.23
CA SER A 431 93.93 -74.31 47.35
C SER A 431 92.92 -73.17 47.51
N ILE A 432 93.24 -72.17 48.34
CA ILE A 432 92.42 -70.97 48.56
C ILE A 432 92.33 -70.12 47.28
N VAL A 433 93.43 -69.89 46.56
CA VAL A 433 93.44 -69.15 45.29
C VAL A 433 92.61 -69.87 44.23
N ASN A 434 92.85 -71.18 44.00
CA ASN A 434 92.06 -71.98 43.06
C ASN A 434 90.56 -71.92 43.38
N LYS A 435 90.20 -71.96 44.67
CA LYS A 435 88.81 -71.81 45.09
C LYS A 435 88.26 -70.42 44.80
N MET A 436 88.98 -69.34 45.10
CA MET A 436 88.52 -67.98 44.78
C MET A 436 88.41 -67.75 43.27
N GLU A 437 89.29 -68.34 42.45
CA GLU A 437 89.18 -68.31 40.98
C GLU A 437 87.92 -69.06 40.49
N GLN A 438 87.59 -70.20 41.11
CA GLN A 438 86.36 -70.95 40.84
C GLN A 438 85.10 -70.17 41.27
N ASP A 439 85.08 -69.64 42.50
CA ASP A 439 83.96 -68.85 43.04
C ASP A 439 83.74 -67.56 42.22
N HIS A 440 84.82 -66.89 41.80
CA HIS A 440 84.77 -65.71 40.91
C HIS A 440 84.26 -66.08 39.51
N SER A 441 84.72 -67.21 38.95
CA SER A 441 84.24 -67.73 37.66
C SER A 441 82.75 -68.11 37.71
N GLN A 442 82.27 -68.64 38.84
CA GLN A 442 80.86 -68.91 39.06
C GLN A 442 80.06 -67.60 39.12
N ALA A 443 80.49 -66.63 39.93
CA ALA A 443 79.82 -65.32 40.05
C ALA A 443 79.72 -64.58 38.70
N ILE A 444 80.77 -64.61 37.87
CA ILE A 444 80.75 -64.07 36.51
C ILE A 444 79.69 -64.76 35.65
N ASN A 445 79.60 -66.09 35.69
CA ASN A 445 78.63 -66.84 34.90
C ASN A 445 77.18 -66.65 35.38
N GLU A 446 76.96 -66.50 36.69
CA GLU A 446 75.67 -66.15 37.28
C GLU A 446 75.23 -64.74 36.85
N HIS A 447 76.07 -63.72 37.03
CA HIS A 447 75.79 -62.36 36.56
C HIS A 447 75.53 -62.31 35.04
N LYS A 448 76.34 -62.99 34.23
CA LYS A 448 76.16 -63.12 32.78
C LYS A 448 74.85 -63.80 32.40
N THR A 449 74.32 -64.68 33.24
CA THR A 449 73.02 -65.33 33.07
C THR A 449 71.88 -64.40 33.48
N ILE A 450 72.00 -63.70 34.61
CA ILE A 450 71.03 -62.70 35.09
C ILE A 450 70.88 -61.56 34.07
N VAL A 451 71.97 -61.01 33.55
CA VAL A 451 71.95 -59.97 32.51
C VAL A 451 71.25 -60.45 31.24
N LYS A 452 71.52 -61.69 30.78
CA LYS A 452 70.79 -62.28 29.64
C LYS A 452 69.29 -62.42 29.89
N GLN A 453 68.89 -62.82 31.11
CA GLN A 453 67.48 -62.92 31.47
C GLN A 453 66.79 -61.56 31.59
N LEU A 454 67.48 -60.55 32.13
CA LEU A 454 66.96 -59.18 32.21
C LEU A 454 66.81 -58.57 30.81
N ASN A 455 67.83 -58.67 29.95
CA ASN A 455 67.73 -58.19 28.57
C ASN A 455 66.55 -58.85 27.85
N LYS A 456 66.45 -60.19 27.88
CA LYS A 456 65.31 -60.91 27.25
C LYS A 456 63.94 -60.47 27.80
N LYS A 457 63.83 -60.15 29.10
CA LYS A 457 62.60 -59.57 29.68
C LYS A 457 62.32 -58.16 29.15
N THR A 458 63.34 -57.31 29.08
CA THR A 458 63.24 -55.95 28.51
C THR A 458 62.85 -55.99 27.04
N ASP A 459 63.48 -56.86 26.24
CA ASP A 459 63.22 -57.03 24.80
C ASP A 459 61.77 -57.48 24.56
N THR A 460 61.31 -58.53 25.26
CA THR A 460 59.92 -59.00 25.17
C THR A 460 58.90 -57.97 25.68
N SER A 461 59.24 -57.16 26.69
CA SER A 461 58.40 -56.05 27.15
C SER A 461 58.31 -54.94 26.08
N LEU A 462 59.44 -54.57 25.47
CA LEU A 462 59.48 -53.61 24.37
C LEU A 462 58.66 -54.08 23.16
N ASP A 463 58.78 -55.34 22.75
CA ASP A 463 58.03 -55.87 21.62
C ASP A 463 56.52 -55.99 21.92
N ASN A 464 56.14 -56.37 23.15
CA ASN A 464 54.74 -56.31 23.58
C ASN A 464 54.19 -54.87 23.53
N MET A 465 54.95 -53.87 23.99
CA MET A 465 54.56 -52.45 23.92
C MET A 465 54.46 -51.95 22.47
N LYS A 466 55.39 -52.34 21.59
CA LYS A 466 55.32 -52.04 20.14
C LYS A 466 54.08 -52.66 19.51
N GLN A 467 53.77 -53.92 19.80
CA GLN A 467 52.56 -54.59 19.28
C GLN A 467 51.28 -53.92 19.78
N GLN A 468 51.21 -53.53 21.05
CA GLN A 468 50.07 -52.77 21.58
C GLN A 468 49.93 -51.39 20.91
N HIS A 469 51.04 -50.68 20.69
CA HIS A 469 51.03 -49.40 19.97
C HIS A 469 50.61 -49.56 18.51
N LEU A 470 51.11 -50.57 17.80
CA LEU A 470 50.70 -50.87 16.42
C LEU A 470 49.21 -51.23 16.34
N ALA A 471 48.70 -52.05 17.27
CA ALA A 471 47.27 -52.38 17.33
C ALA A 471 46.38 -51.18 17.69
N ALA A 472 46.89 -50.23 18.50
CA ALA A 472 46.20 -48.98 18.80
C ALA A 472 46.18 -48.02 17.59
N VAL A 473 47.29 -47.90 16.88
CA VAL A 473 47.40 -47.09 15.64
C VAL A 473 46.52 -47.67 14.53
N ALA A 474 46.51 -49.00 14.35
CA ALA A 474 45.61 -49.65 13.39
C ALA A 474 44.14 -49.30 13.68
N LYS A 475 43.67 -49.55 14.91
CA LYS A 475 42.30 -49.19 15.32
C LYS A 475 41.99 -47.71 15.16
N ALA A 476 42.92 -46.82 15.48
CA ALA A 476 42.73 -45.38 15.27
C ALA A 476 42.57 -45.07 13.77
N THR A 477 43.39 -45.67 12.91
CA THR A 477 43.32 -45.54 11.45
C THR A 477 41.98 -46.07 10.90
N ASP A 478 41.53 -47.24 11.35
CA ASP A 478 40.24 -47.82 10.99
C ASP A 478 39.09 -46.86 11.36
N THR A 479 39.10 -46.32 12.58
CA THR A 479 38.08 -45.34 13.01
C THR A 479 38.13 -44.01 12.26
N ILE A 480 39.31 -43.58 11.78
CA ILE A 480 39.45 -42.40 10.93
C ILE A 480 38.83 -42.67 9.56
N ALA A 481 39.12 -43.81 8.94
CA ALA A 481 38.54 -44.21 7.66
C ALA A 481 37.01 -44.36 7.73
N ASP A 482 36.46 -44.92 8.81
CA ASP A 482 35.01 -44.98 9.05
C ASP A 482 34.38 -43.58 9.18
N LEU A 483 35.05 -42.63 9.83
CA LEU A 483 34.58 -41.25 9.97
C LEU A 483 34.71 -40.47 8.65
N GLU A 484 35.78 -40.66 7.89
CA GLU A 484 35.96 -40.07 6.55
C GLU A 484 34.89 -40.59 5.56
N SER A 485 34.57 -41.88 5.64
CA SER A 485 33.47 -42.50 4.90
C SER A 485 32.12 -41.87 5.27
N GLN A 486 31.82 -41.72 6.56
CA GLN A 486 30.59 -41.07 7.03
C GLN A 486 30.51 -39.59 6.60
N VAL A 487 31.60 -38.83 6.71
CA VAL A 487 31.65 -37.43 6.25
C VAL A 487 31.43 -37.33 4.73
N THR A 488 31.94 -38.29 3.96
CA THR A 488 31.75 -38.34 2.50
C THR A 488 30.29 -38.68 2.14
N GLN A 489 29.67 -39.64 2.83
CA GLN A 489 28.25 -39.98 2.67
C GLN A 489 27.33 -38.80 3.04
N LEU A 490 27.61 -38.10 4.15
CA LEU A 490 26.85 -36.93 4.58
C LEU A 490 26.98 -35.75 3.60
N LYS A 491 28.17 -35.53 3.02
CA LYS A 491 28.36 -34.53 1.95
C LYS A 491 27.53 -34.85 0.71
N GLN A 492 27.53 -36.11 0.26
CA GLN A 492 26.71 -36.52 -0.89
C GLN A 492 25.21 -36.34 -0.60
N ALA A 493 24.74 -36.81 0.56
CA ALA A 493 23.34 -36.67 0.96
C ALA A 493 22.89 -35.20 1.06
N LEU A 494 23.75 -34.30 1.57
CA LEU A 494 23.49 -32.87 1.58
C LEU A 494 23.40 -32.30 0.15
N GLN A 495 24.35 -32.64 -0.71
CA GLN A 495 24.37 -32.20 -2.11
C GLN A 495 23.14 -32.67 -2.91
N ASP A 496 22.70 -33.91 -2.67
CA ASP A 496 21.49 -34.47 -3.30
C ASP A 496 20.23 -33.75 -2.83
N VAL A 497 20.12 -33.43 -1.53
CA VAL A 497 19.00 -32.65 -0.96
C VAL A 497 19.01 -31.20 -1.45
N GLU A 498 20.18 -30.57 -1.56
CA GLU A 498 20.31 -29.22 -2.13
C GLU A 498 19.91 -29.20 -3.61
N PHE A 499 20.33 -30.19 -4.40
CA PHE A 499 19.92 -30.33 -5.80
C PHE A 499 18.41 -30.56 -5.94
N GLN A 500 17.82 -31.42 -5.11
CA GLN A 500 16.36 -31.62 -5.06
C GLN A 500 15.62 -30.34 -4.69
N ARG A 501 16.11 -29.57 -3.70
CA ARG A 501 15.53 -28.28 -3.31
C ARG A 501 15.63 -27.24 -4.43
N GLN A 502 16.79 -27.12 -5.09
CA GLN A 502 16.97 -26.24 -6.26
C GLN A 502 16.10 -26.66 -7.46
N ARG A 503 15.78 -27.95 -7.58
CA ARG A 503 14.83 -28.44 -8.59
C ARG A 503 13.39 -28.06 -8.23
N GLN A 504 12.95 -28.30 -7.00
CA GLN A 504 11.62 -27.92 -6.52
C GLN A 504 11.38 -26.41 -6.59
N LEU A 505 12.39 -25.58 -6.29
CA LEU A 505 12.32 -24.13 -6.49
C LEU A 505 12.08 -23.77 -7.96
N ARG A 506 12.87 -24.30 -8.90
CA ARG A 506 12.67 -24.06 -10.34
C ARG A 506 11.32 -24.58 -10.86
N GLU A 507 10.83 -25.71 -10.36
CA GLU A 507 9.53 -26.27 -10.75
C GLU A 507 8.36 -25.40 -10.21
N THR A 508 8.46 -24.89 -8.98
CA THR A 508 7.45 -23.97 -8.41
C THR A 508 7.53 -22.57 -9.02
N GLU A 509 8.72 -22.02 -9.27
CA GLU A 509 8.93 -20.78 -10.03
C GLU A 509 8.33 -20.86 -11.44
N ALA A 510 8.55 -21.97 -12.16
CA ALA A 510 7.94 -22.21 -13.46
C ALA A 510 6.41 -22.28 -13.39
N SER A 511 5.86 -22.95 -12.37
CA SER A 511 4.41 -23.00 -12.11
C SER A 511 3.83 -21.61 -11.86
N HIS A 512 4.39 -20.84 -10.93
CA HIS A 512 3.94 -19.46 -10.64
C HIS A 512 4.08 -18.54 -11.86
N LYS A 513 5.12 -18.72 -12.69
CA LYS A 513 5.30 -17.96 -13.92
C LYS A 513 4.23 -18.30 -14.96
N GLN A 514 3.85 -19.57 -15.10
CA GLN A 514 2.76 -19.98 -15.98
C GLN A 514 1.39 -19.50 -15.45
N GLU A 515 1.14 -19.60 -14.14
CA GLU A 515 -0.06 -19.09 -13.50
C GLU A 515 -0.20 -17.58 -13.68
N LYS A 516 0.89 -16.82 -13.50
CA LYS A 516 0.95 -15.39 -13.80
C LYS A 516 0.53 -15.10 -15.25
N VAL A 517 1.10 -15.78 -16.24
CA VAL A 517 0.76 -15.58 -17.66
C VAL A 517 -0.71 -15.95 -17.94
N ASN A 518 -1.23 -17.01 -17.30
CA ASN A 518 -2.64 -17.40 -17.41
C ASN A 518 -3.57 -16.32 -16.83
N LEU A 519 -3.21 -15.73 -15.68
CA LEU A 519 -3.95 -14.63 -15.06
C LEU A 519 -3.86 -13.35 -15.90
N GLU A 520 -2.68 -12.98 -16.39
CA GLU A 520 -2.48 -11.83 -17.30
C GLU A 520 -3.35 -11.97 -18.54
N HIS A 521 -3.37 -13.14 -19.19
CA HIS A 521 -4.26 -13.39 -20.34
C HIS A 521 -5.76 -13.38 -19.96
N LEU A 522 -6.13 -13.87 -18.78
CA LEU A 522 -7.51 -13.83 -18.29
C LEU A 522 -7.99 -12.39 -18.03
N TYR A 523 -7.15 -11.55 -17.43
CA TYR A 523 -7.44 -10.14 -17.21
C TYR A 523 -7.45 -9.35 -18.53
N GLU A 524 -6.49 -9.60 -19.43
CA GLU A 524 -6.50 -9.00 -20.77
C GLU A 524 -7.77 -9.36 -21.54
N LYS A 525 -8.22 -10.62 -21.48
CA LYS A 525 -9.48 -11.06 -22.08
C LYS A 525 -10.71 -10.38 -21.45
N LYS A 526 -10.72 -10.16 -20.13
CA LYS A 526 -11.76 -9.38 -19.45
C LYS A 526 -11.75 -7.91 -19.91
N ILE A 527 -10.58 -7.28 -20.01
CA ILE A 527 -10.42 -5.90 -20.47
C ILE A 527 -10.92 -5.75 -21.91
N ARG A 528 -10.53 -6.64 -22.82
CA ARG A 528 -11.03 -6.66 -24.21
C ARG A 528 -12.54 -6.89 -24.27
N GLY A 529 -13.11 -7.70 -23.38
CA GLY A 529 -14.56 -7.91 -23.25
C GLY A 529 -15.30 -6.65 -22.82
N ILE A 530 -14.86 -6.02 -21.73
CA ILE A 530 -15.43 -4.76 -21.21
C ILE A 530 -15.29 -3.62 -22.24
N GLN A 531 -14.18 -3.57 -22.98
CA GLN A 531 -14.02 -2.60 -24.06
C GLN A 531 -15.02 -2.86 -25.19
N ALA A 532 -15.22 -4.10 -25.63
CA ALA A 532 -16.22 -4.42 -26.65
C ALA A 532 -17.67 -4.13 -26.20
N GLU A 533 -17.99 -4.34 -24.92
CA GLU A 533 -19.29 -3.96 -24.32
C GLU A 533 -19.47 -2.44 -24.27
N LEU A 534 -18.40 -1.68 -24.00
CA LEU A 534 -18.39 -0.21 -24.04
C LEU A 534 -18.55 0.29 -25.48
N ASP A 535 -17.75 -0.21 -26.42
CA ASP A 535 -17.79 0.16 -27.85
C ASP A 535 -19.18 -0.12 -28.45
N GLN A 536 -19.80 -1.26 -28.11
CA GLN A 536 -21.19 -1.54 -28.51
C GLN A 536 -22.18 -0.58 -27.85
N GLY A 537 -22.03 -0.28 -26.56
CA GLY A 537 -22.88 0.67 -25.83
C GLY A 537 -22.83 2.08 -26.44
N GLU A 538 -21.64 2.54 -26.81
CA GLU A 538 -21.41 3.79 -27.52
C GLU A 538 -22.05 3.77 -28.91
N GLU A 539 -21.81 2.74 -29.73
CA GLU A 539 -22.41 2.60 -31.07
C GLU A 539 -23.95 2.54 -31.03
N GLU A 540 -24.53 1.84 -30.05
CA GLU A 540 -25.98 1.84 -29.83
C GLU A 540 -26.51 3.19 -29.33
N SER A 541 -25.71 3.96 -28.59
CA SER A 541 -26.07 5.32 -28.17
C SER A 541 -26.06 6.29 -29.36
N GLU A 542 -25.05 6.22 -30.23
CA GLU A 542 -25.01 6.99 -31.48
C GLU A 542 -26.16 6.61 -32.42
N LYS A 543 -26.45 5.31 -32.57
CA LYS A 543 -27.62 4.82 -33.34
C LYS A 543 -28.95 5.33 -32.78
N ARG A 544 -29.03 5.68 -31.49
CA ARG A 544 -30.19 6.33 -30.87
C ARG A 544 -30.19 7.84 -31.12
N ILE A 545 -29.04 8.52 -30.96
CA ILE A 545 -28.87 9.96 -31.24
C ILE A 545 -29.23 10.27 -32.70
N ARG A 546 -28.61 9.59 -33.68
CA ARG A 546 -28.86 9.80 -35.12
C ARG A 546 -30.34 9.61 -35.52
N LYS A 547 -31.07 8.72 -34.83
CA LYS A 547 -32.52 8.55 -35.02
C LYS A 547 -33.33 9.71 -34.45
N LEU A 548 -32.95 10.22 -33.28
CA LEU A 548 -33.58 11.39 -32.67
C LEU A 548 -33.30 12.67 -33.46
N GLU A 549 -32.08 12.85 -33.98
CA GLU A 549 -31.71 13.95 -34.89
C GLU A 549 -32.54 13.91 -36.18
N THR A 550 -32.69 12.74 -36.78
CA THR A 550 -33.53 12.55 -37.99
C THR A 550 -34.99 12.91 -37.70
N ALA A 551 -35.55 12.38 -36.60
CA ALA A 551 -36.93 12.66 -36.19
C ALA A 551 -37.13 14.14 -35.80
N LEU A 552 -36.14 14.79 -35.20
CA LEU A 552 -36.17 16.23 -34.91
C LEU A 552 -36.27 17.03 -36.21
N LYS A 553 -35.40 16.75 -37.19
CA LYS A 553 -35.41 17.42 -38.49
C LYS A 553 -36.73 17.21 -39.23
N GLU A 554 -37.31 16.01 -39.21
CA GLU A 554 -38.64 15.75 -39.76
C GLU A 554 -39.73 16.61 -39.10
N ARG A 555 -39.65 16.85 -37.78
CA ARG A 555 -40.58 17.74 -37.05
C ARG A 555 -40.33 19.22 -37.36
N GLU A 556 -39.09 19.65 -37.47
CA GLU A 556 -38.74 21.02 -37.90
C GLU A 556 -39.26 21.30 -39.31
N GLU A 557 -39.13 20.35 -40.24
CA GLU A 557 -39.72 20.45 -41.57
C GLU A 557 -41.26 20.49 -41.56
N GLN A 558 -41.92 19.73 -40.66
CA GLN A 558 -43.38 19.80 -40.47
C GLN A 558 -43.81 21.16 -39.93
N ILE A 559 -43.11 21.68 -38.91
CA ILE A 559 -43.37 23.00 -38.31
C ILE A 559 -43.15 24.10 -39.36
N LYS A 560 -42.08 24.02 -40.16
CA LYS A 560 -41.84 24.96 -41.26
C LYS A 560 -42.98 24.93 -42.29
N LYS A 561 -43.38 23.75 -42.77
CA LYS A 561 -44.49 23.59 -43.73
C LYS A 561 -45.80 24.18 -43.19
N LEU A 562 -46.10 23.99 -41.90
CA LEU A 562 -47.27 24.61 -41.25
C LEU A 562 -47.15 26.14 -41.14
N SER A 563 -45.96 26.65 -40.83
CA SER A 563 -45.69 28.10 -40.76
C SER A 563 -45.78 28.78 -42.14
N ASP A 564 -45.25 28.14 -43.19
CA ASP A 564 -45.36 28.61 -44.57
C ASP A 564 -46.84 28.64 -45.03
N VAL A 565 -47.65 27.63 -44.70
CA VAL A 565 -49.10 27.61 -44.96
C VAL A 565 -49.85 28.70 -44.17
N GLN A 566 -49.55 28.86 -42.88
CA GLN A 566 -50.15 29.91 -42.05
C GLN A 566 -49.82 31.31 -42.58
N LYS A 567 -48.60 31.52 -43.08
CA LYS A 567 -48.17 32.76 -43.72
C LYS A 567 -48.92 33.02 -45.03
N GLN A 568 -49.10 32.00 -45.88
CA GLN A 568 -49.91 32.13 -47.09
C GLN A 568 -51.37 32.45 -46.77
N GLN A 569 -51.94 31.83 -45.73
CA GLN A 569 -53.31 32.11 -45.29
C GLN A 569 -53.47 33.55 -44.76
N ALA A 570 -52.46 34.07 -44.02
CA ALA A 570 -52.43 35.46 -43.59
C ALA A 570 -52.38 36.42 -44.80
N GLN A 571 -51.51 36.16 -45.78
CA GLN A 571 -51.41 36.98 -47.00
C GLN A 571 -52.68 36.95 -47.85
N GLN A 572 -53.40 35.82 -47.90
CA GLN A 572 -54.71 35.72 -48.55
C GLN A 572 -55.79 36.53 -47.80
N ALA A 573 -55.77 36.54 -46.47
CA ALA A 573 -56.67 37.36 -45.66
C ALA A 573 -56.36 38.86 -45.81
N GLU A 574 -55.08 39.25 -45.84
CA GLU A 574 -54.64 40.63 -46.12
C GLU A 574 -55.11 41.11 -47.50
N HIS A 575 -54.94 40.28 -48.55
CA HIS A 575 -55.43 40.61 -49.90
C HIS A 575 -56.95 40.77 -49.94
N ALA A 576 -57.70 39.86 -49.31
CA ALA A 576 -59.16 39.93 -49.26
C ALA A 576 -59.67 41.15 -48.46
N LEU A 577 -58.95 41.58 -47.42
CA LEU A 577 -59.24 42.81 -46.68
C LEU A 577 -58.94 44.06 -47.49
N GLU A 578 -57.86 44.09 -48.28
CA GLU A 578 -57.51 45.22 -49.13
C GLU A 578 -58.44 45.33 -50.36
N ASP A 579 -58.88 44.20 -50.93
CA ASP A 579 -59.95 44.14 -51.94
C ASP A 579 -61.27 44.69 -51.38
N PHE A 580 -61.67 44.26 -50.18
CA PHE A 580 -62.88 44.73 -49.51
C PHE A 580 -62.80 46.22 -49.17
N LYS A 581 -61.67 46.70 -48.63
CA LYS A 581 -61.39 48.12 -48.39
C LYS A 581 -61.50 48.91 -49.69
N SER A 582 -60.85 48.46 -50.75
CA SER A 582 -60.96 49.07 -52.08
C SER A 582 -62.40 49.03 -52.64
N GLN A 583 -63.19 48.01 -52.32
CA GLN A 583 -64.61 47.95 -52.69
C GLN A 583 -65.45 48.96 -51.92
N VAL A 584 -65.20 49.11 -50.61
CA VAL A 584 -65.84 50.13 -49.76
C VAL A 584 -65.49 51.54 -50.23
N GLU A 585 -64.21 51.82 -50.52
CA GLU A 585 -63.74 53.11 -51.06
C GLU A 585 -64.37 53.44 -52.42
N ARG A 586 -64.44 52.46 -53.34
CA ARG A 586 -65.16 52.63 -54.63
C ARG A 586 -66.68 52.73 -54.47
N ASN A 587 -67.25 52.35 -53.33
CA ASN A 587 -68.69 52.47 -53.07
C ASN A 587 -69.03 53.81 -52.40
N SER A 588 -68.27 54.22 -51.37
CA SER A 588 -68.40 55.52 -50.75
C SER A 588 -68.08 56.65 -51.73
N GLY A 589 -67.02 56.53 -52.53
CA GLY A 589 -66.69 57.48 -53.60
C GLY A 589 -67.85 57.71 -54.57
N ARG A 590 -68.44 56.63 -55.12
CA ARG A 590 -69.61 56.75 -56.01
C ARG A 590 -70.83 57.35 -55.31
N MET A 591 -71.10 57.01 -54.05
CA MET A 591 -72.19 57.65 -53.29
C MET A 591 -71.93 59.15 -53.05
N PHE A 592 -70.68 59.56 -52.83
CA PHE A 592 -70.31 60.99 -52.73
C PHE A 592 -70.48 61.70 -54.07
N ASP A 593 -70.03 61.12 -55.18
CA ASP A 593 -70.18 61.69 -56.53
C ASP A 593 -71.66 61.78 -56.96
N GLU A 594 -72.46 60.74 -56.70
CA GLU A 594 -73.90 60.73 -56.96
C GLU A 594 -74.64 61.76 -56.09
N MET A 595 -74.32 61.85 -54.79
CA MET A 595 -74.90 62.85 -53.90
C MET A 595 -74.50 64.27 -54.31
N LYS A 596 -73.25 64.47 -54.77
CA LYS A 596 -72.79 65.76 -55.29
C LYS A 596 -73.50 66.15 -56.59
N ALA A 597 -73.66 65.22 -57.53
CA ALA A 597 -74.40 65.46 -58.77
C ALA A 597 -75.90 65.74 -58.51
N GLN A 598 -76.50 65.11 -57.48
CA GLN A 598 -77.84 65.46 -57.02
C GLN A 598 -77.88 66.87 -56.40
N MET A 599 -76.87 67.25 -55.61
CA MET A 599 -76.75 68.60 -55.04
C MET A 599 -76.66 69.67 -56.14
N GLU A 600 -75.73 69.51 -57.10
CA GLU A 600 -75.55 70.42 -58.23
C GLU A 600 -76.86 70.56 -59.05
N LYS A 601 -77.59 69.46 -59.27
CA LYS A 601 -78.90 69.49 -59.94
C LYS A 601 -79.98 70.24 -59.14
N VAL A 602 -80.01 70.08 -57.81
CA VAL A 602 -80.93 70.81 -56.93
C VAL A 602 -80.60 72.30 -56.91
N GLU A 603 -79.31 72.66 -56.91
CA GLU A 603 -78.85 74.06 -57.03
C GLU A 603 -79.25 74.68 -58.37
N GLU A 604 -79.10 73.94 -59.48
CA GLU A 604 -79.61 74.37 -60.79
C GLU A 604 -81.15 74.58 -60.78
N ASP A 605 -81.93 73.65 -60.23
CA ASP A 605 -83.39 73.76 -60.18
C ASP A 605 -83.84 74.92 -59.27
N LEU A 606 -83.10 75.19 -58.18
CA LEU A 606 -83.29 76.37 -57.35
C LEU A 606 -82.99 77.67 -58.12
N ALA A 607 -81.91 77.68 -58.91
CA ALA A 607 -81.54 78.80 -59.77
C ALA A 607 -82.57 79.03 -60.90
N ARG A 608 -83.07 77.95 -61.53
CA ARG A 608 -84.17 77.99 -62.50
C ARG A 608 -85.45 78.56 -61.86
N SER A 609 -85.82 78.10 -60.66
CA SER A 609 -86.97 78.61 -59.89
C SER A 609 -86.83 80.09 -59.52
N LYS A 610 -85.63 80.53 -59.12
CA LYS A 610 -85.33 81.93 -58.80
C LYS A 610 -85.45 82.82 -60.03
N ASN A 611 -84.86 82.42 -61.16
CA ASN A 611 -84.88 83.17 -62.41
C ASN A 611 -86.31 83.29 -62.99
N LEU A 612 -87.11 82.22 -62.87
CA LEU A 612 -88.54 82.24 -63.23
C LEU A 612 -89.32 83.24 -62.36
N ARG A 613 -89.15 83.21 -61.03
CA ARG A 613 -89.79 84.17 -60.11
C ARG A 613 -89.37 85.61 -60.37
N GLU A 614 -88.11 85.84 -60.70
CA GLU A 614 -87.60 87.18 -61.04
C GLU A 614 -88.22 87.71 -62.35
N LYS A 615 -88.39 86.86 -63.36
CA LYS A 615 -89.11 87.21 -64.60
C LYS A 615 -90.58 87.50 -64.35
N GLN A 616 -91.26 86.67 -63.56
CA GLN A 616 -92.66 86.91 -63.16
C GLN A 616 -92.81 88.23 -62.40
N ALA A 617 -91.93 88.53 -61.43
CA ALA A 617 -91.95 89.78 -60.69
C ALA A 617 -91.75 91.01 -61.60
N LYS A 618 -90.85 90.94 -62.60
CA LYS A 618 -90.63 92.02 -63.57
C LYS A 618 -91.83 92.23 -64.49
N GLU A 619 -92.49 91.17 -64.94
CA GLU A 619 -93.71 91.29 -65.77
C GLU A 619 -94.89 91.85 -64.96
N PHE A 620 -95.07 91.42 -63.70
CA PHE A 620 -96.07 92.02 -62.80
C PHE A 620 -95.80 93.49 -62.49
N SER A 621 -94.53 93.89 -62.32
CA SER A 621 -94.17 95.32 -62.18
C SER A 621 -94.59 96.10 -63.42
N ARG A 622 -94.26 95.62 -64.62
CA ARG A 622 -94.64 96.31 -65.87
C ARG A 622 -96.17 96.42 -66.02
N GLN A 623 -96.91 95.36 -65.68
CA GLN A 623 -98.37 95.39 -65.67
C GLN A 623 -98.95 96.38 -64.65
N LEU A 624 -98.32 96.54 -63.49
CA LEU A 624 -98.69 97.57 -62.51
C LEU A 624 -98.39 98.98 -63.03
N ASP A 625 -97.23 99.22 -63.66
CA ASP A 625 -96.87 100.52 -64.22
C ASP A 625 -97.77 100.90 -65.42
N ASP A 626 -98.01 99.97 -66.36
CA ASP A 626 -98.95 100.14 -67.48
C ASP A 626 -100.39 100.43 -66.99
N CYS A 627 -100.79 99.85 -65.86
CA CYS A 627 -102.08 100.09 -65.22
C CYS A 627 -102.13 101.43 -64.46
N LYS A 628 -101.03 101.80 -63.79
CA LYS A 628 -100.88 103.04 -63.03
C LYS A 628 -100.94 104.27 -63.94
N ILE A 629 -100.30 104.22 -65.11
CA ILE A 629 -100.33 105.31 -66.11
C ILE A 629 -101.76 105.56 -66.64
N LYS A 630 -102.60 104.52 -66.74
CA LYS A 630 -104.03 104.69 -67.07
C LYS A 630 -104.80 105.36 -65.92
N HIS A 631 -104.66 104.83 -64.70
CA HIS A 631 -105.35 105.38 -63.54
C HIS A 631 -104.89 106.81 -63.21
N GLU A 632 -103.62 107.18 -63.42
CA GLU A 632 -103.15 108.56 -63.21
C GLU A 632 -103.81 109.56 -64.19
N LYS A 633 -104.20 109.13 -65.41
CA LYS A 633 -105.02 109.95 -66.31
C LYS A 633 -106.46 110.08 -65.83
N GLU A 634 -107.12 108.97 -65.51
CA GLU A 634 -108.51 108.97 -65.03
C GLU A 634 -108.64 109.73 -63.70
N ILE A 635 -107.66 109.61 -62.79
CA ILE A 635 -107.59 110.37 -61.53
C ILE A 635 -107.34 111.86 -61.77
N ALA A 636 -106.59 112.26 -62.80
CA ALA A 636 -106.41 113.67 -63.14
C ALA A 636 -107.73 114.31 -63.61
N GLU A 637 -108.51 113.61 -64.43
CA GLU A 637 -109.82 114.06 -64.91
C GLU A 637 -110.85 114.07 -63.77
N ILE A 638 -110.94 112.99 -62.98
CA ILE A 638 -111.85 112.88 -61.83
C ILE A 638 -111.53 113.92 -60.75
N ASN A 639 -110.27 114.19 -60.42
CA ASN A 639 -109.92 115.17 -59.37
C ASN A 639 -110.39 116.58 -59.71
N ILE A 640 -110.40 116.99 -60.99
CA ILE A 640 -110.86 118.32 -61.39
C ILE A 640 -112.36 118.51 -61.13
N GLN A 641 -113.17 117.46 -61.29
CA GLN A 641 -114.60 117.49 -60.95
C GLN A 641 -114.82 117.28 -59.44
N HIS A 642 -114.14 116.32 -58.83
CA HIS A 642 -114.39 115.92 -57.45
C HIS A 642 -113.93 116.98 -56.43
N GLU A 643 -112.87 117.76 -56.70
CA GLU A 643 -112.45 118.87 -55.82
C GLU A 643 -113.48 120.02 -55.82
N GLN A 644 -114.29 120.18 -56.87
CA GLN A 644 -115.37 121.18 -56.94
C GLN A 644 -116.59 120.76 -56.09
N GLU A 645 -116.96 119.48 -56.11
CA GLU A 645 -118.07 118.94 -55.31
C GLU A 645 -117.72 118.80 -53.82
N LYS A 646 -116.52 118.27 -53.53
CA LYS A 646 -115.94 118.11 -52.19
C LYS A 646 -115.95 119.40 -51.37
N ALA A 647 -115.73 120.55 -52.02
CA ALA A 647 -115.77 121.86 -51.39
C ALA A 647 -117.16 122.29 -50.89
N GLN A 648 -118.25 121.72 -51.44
CA GLN A 648 -119.62 121.96 -50.97
C GLN A 648 -119.99 120.99 -49.84
N THR A 649 -119.80 119.68 -50.04
CA THR A 649 -120.25 118.62 -49.13
C THR A 649 -119.61 118.68 -47.74
N LEU A 650 -118.32 119.05 -47.66
CA LEU A 650 -117.58 119.13 -46.39
C LEU A 650 -118.16 120.15 -45.39
N ARG A 651 -118.91 121.17 -45.86
CA ARG A 651 -119.51 122.19 -44.98
C ARG A 651 -120.81 121.70 -44.33
N ALA A 652 -121.53 120.78 -44.95
CA ALA A 652 -122.76 120.20 -44.39
C ALA A 652 -122.43 119.08 -43.38
N HIS A 653 -121.57 118.13 -43.79
CA HIS A 653 -121.36 116.88 -43.05
C HIS A 653 -120.69 117.06 -41.67
N GLN A 654 -120.00 118.18 -41.45
CA GLN A 654 -119.34 118.49 -40.18
C GLN A 654 -120.35 118.74 -39.04
N MET A 655 -121.54 119.27 -39.32
CA MET A 655 -122.52 119.65 -38.29
C MET A 655 -123.31 118.46 -37.72
N GLU A 656 -123.53 117.43 -38.53
CA GLU A 656 -124.39 116.29 -38.21
C GLU A 656 -123.66 115.19 -37.41
N ARG A 657 -122.36 115.01 -37.66
CA ARG A 657 -121.52 114.00 -37.00
C ARG A 657 -121.44 114.21 -35.48
N ASP A 658 -121.30 115.46 -35.06
CA ASP A 658 -120.99 115.82 -33.66
C ASP A 658 -122.25 115.74 -32.76
N SER A 659 -123.45 115.59 -33.34
CA SER A 659 -124.68 115.29 -32.62
C SER A 659 -124.87 113.79 -32.39
N ASN A 660 -124.74 112.97 -33.44
CA ASN A 660 -124.98 111.52 -33.37
C ASN A 660 -124.03 110.78 -32.43
N LEU A 661 -122.76 111.23 -32.34
CA LEU A 661 -121.78 110.62 -31.44
C LEU A 661 -122.26 110.59 -29.98
N LYS A 662 -123.04 111.57 -29.52
CA LYS A 662 -123.47 111.70 -28.11
C LYS A 662 -124.58 110.76 -27.66
N GLN A 663 -125.22 110.00 -28.57
CA GLN A 663 -126.20 108.98 -28.19
C GLN A 663 -125.53 107.68 -27.70
N HIS A 664 -124.38 107.36 -28.32
CA HIS A 664 -123.19 106.79 -27.66
C HIS A 664 -123.34 105.48 -26.85
N GLU A 665 -122.45 105.35 -25.88
CA GLU A 665 -122.17 104.22 -24.99
C GLU A 665 -123.35 103.72 -24.13
N GLN A 666 -124.47 104.44 -24.03
CA GLN A 666 -125.57 104.06 -23.13
C GLN A 666 -126.17 102.68 -23.42
N GLU A 667 -126.25 102.26 -24.69
CA GLU A 667 -126.69 100.89 -25.04
C GLU A 667 -125.60 99.82 -24.82
N LYS A 668 -124.33 100.22 -24.80
CA LYS A 668 -123.17 99.32 -24.81
C LYS A 668 -122.89 98.69 -23.45
N GLU A 669 -123.06 99.45 -22.37
CA GLU A 669 -122.77 98.98 -21.00
C GLU A 669 -123.73 97.86 -20.55
N MET A 670 -125.01 97.94 -20.94
CA MET A 670 -126.05 96.99 -20.55
C MET A 670 -125.81 95.55 -21.05
N GLN A 671 -125.10 95.38 -22.17
CA GLN A 671 -124.80 94.07 -22.76
C GLN A 671 -123.70 93.30 -21.99
N ILE A 672 -122.74 94.01 -21.39
CA ILE A 672 -121.52 93.41 -20.82
C ILE A 672 -121.84 92.57 -19.57
N GLU A 673 -122.76 93.04 -18.73
CA GLU A 673 -123.02 92.43 -17.42
C GLU A 673 -123.70 91.05 -17.53
N LYS A 674 -124.51 90.82 -18.57
CA LYS A 674 -125.18 89.53 -18.83
C LYS A 674 -124.24 88.38 -19.17
N LEU A 675 -123.04 88.67 -19.68
CA LEU A 675 -122.07 87.63 -20.09
C LEU A 675 -121.25 87.09 -18.91
N ARG A 676 -120.97 87.92 -17.90
CA ARG A 676 -120.16 87.55 -16.72
C ARG A 676 -120.78 86.41 -15.91
N HIS A 677 -122.10 86.43 -15.73
CA HIS A 677 -122.80 85.48 -14.86
C HIS A 677 -122.70 84.02 -15.34
N LYS A 678 -122.64 83.78 -16.66
CA LYS A 678 -122.63 82.43 -17.25
C LYS A 678 -121.31 81.65 -17.11
N MET A 679 -120.19 82.32 -16.84
CA MET A 679 -118.90 81.62 -16.73
C MET A 679 -118.74 80.89 -15.39
N LEU A 680 -119.35 81.42 -14.33
CA LEU A 680 -119.15 80.96 -12.94
C LEU A 680 -119.69 79.53 -12.70
N ASP A 681 -120.82 79.18 -13.31
CA ASP A 681 -121.45 77.86 -13.13
C ASP A 681 -120.63 76.71 -13.77
N HIS A 682 -119.98 76.96 -14.91
CA HIS A 682 -119.17 75.94 -15.59
C HIS A 682 -117.90 75.59 -14.81
N GLU A 683 -117.29 76.56 -14.12
CA GLU A 683 -116.05 76.37 -13.37
C GLU A 683 -116.24 75.42 -12.16
N ASN A 684 -117.39 75.49 -11.50
CA ASN A 684 -117.73 74.65 -10.35
C ASN A 684 -118.01 73.18 -10.72
N GLN A 685 -118.46 72.90 -11.95
CA GLN A 685 -118.64 71.51 -12.40
C GLN A 685 -117.30 70.79 -12.66
N ALA A 686 -116.26 71.52 -13.06
CA ALA A 686 -114.94 70.96 -13.34
C ALA A 686 -114.23 70.47 -12.05
N ARG A 687 -114.24 71.29 -10.98
CA ARG A 687 -113.61 70.98 -9.69
C ARG A 687 -114.12 69.66 -9.08
N ASN A 688 -115.42 69.40 -9.19
CA ASN A 688 -116.08 68.23 -8.59
C ASN A 688 -115.79 66.90 -9.30
N ARG A 689 -115.13 66.90 -10.46
CA ARG A 689 -114.65 65.67 -11.13
C ARG A 689 -113.24 65.32 -10.67
N ALA A 690 -112.30 66.26 -10.77
CA ALA A 690 -110.90 66.07 -10.36
C ALA A 690 -110.74 65.57 -8.91
N ALA A 691 -111.62 66.01 -8.00
CA ALA A 691 -111.61 65.56 -6.60
C ALA A 691 -111.96 64.06 -6.40
N LYS A 692 -112.62 63.41 -7.36
CA LYS A 692 -112.94 61.97 -7.28
C LYS A 692 -111.81 61.11 -7.82
N ASP A 693 -111.27 61.48 -8.98
CA ASP A 693 -110.21 60.73 -9.67
C ASP A 693 -108.94 60.68 -8.82
N SER A 694 -108.61 61.78 -8.14
CA SER A 694 -107.49 61.87 -7.19
C SER A 694 -107.58 60.89 -6.01
N LYS A 695 -108.76 60.36 -5.66
CA LYS A 695 -108.91 59.43 -4.54
C LYS A 695 -108.63 57.98 -4.98
N VAL A 696 -109.14 57.59 -6.14
CA VAL A 696 -108.97 56.24 -6.70
C VAL A 696 -107.49 55.94 -7.00
N ILE A 697 -106.75 56.93 -7.47
CA ILE A 697 -105.30 56.81 -7.74
C ILE A 697 -104.53 56.49 -6.44
N ALA A 698 -104.81 57.19 -5.35
CA ALA A 698 -104.12 57.00 -4.07
C ALA A 698 -104.35 55.60 -3.45
N GLU A 699 -105.56 55.04 -3.61
CA GLU A 699 -105.92 53.70 -3.12
C GLU A 699 -105.20 52.59 -3.93
N LEU A 700 -105.06 52.74 -5.26
CA LEU A 700 -104.32 51.81 -6.12
C LEU A 700 -102.80 51.88 -5.92
N GLU A 701 -102.24 53.07 -5.73
CA GLU A 701 -100.81 53.23 -5.46
C GLU A 701 -100.36 52.53 -4.17
N GLN A 702 -101.24 52.45 -3.15
CA GLN A 702 -100.88 51.80 -1.89
C GLN A 702 -100.69 50.29 -2.07
N GLN A 703 -101.61 49.62 -2.76
CA GLN A 703 -101.50 48.17 -3.02
C GLN A 703 -100.22 47.82 -3.79
N VAL A 704 -99.74 48.73 -4.66
CA VAL A 704 -98.47 48.57 -5.40
C VAL A 704 -97.23 48.80 -4.52
N ARG A 705 -97.35 49.56 -3.41
CA ARG A 705 -96.29 49.67 -2.39
C ARG A 705 -96.22 48.40 -1.56
N ASP A 706 -97.34 47.95 -1.00
CA ASP A 706 -97.42 46.80 -0.10
C ASP A 706 -96.87 45.52 -0.76
N LEU A 707 -97.30 45.21 -2.00
CA LEU A 707 -96.82 44.05 -2.77
C LEU A 707 -95.31 44.13 -3.15
N ARG A 708 -94.72 45.32 -3.19
CA ARG A 708 -93.27 45.46 -3.41
C ARG A 708 -92.47 45.16 -2.15
N GLU A 709 -93.00 45.52 -0.98
CA GLU A 709 -92.34 45.21 0.30
C GLU A 709 -92.34 43.71 0.58
N GLU A 710 -93.42 42.98 0.28
CA GLU A 710 -93.44 41.51 0.35
C GLU A 710 -92.39 40.86 -0.57
N ILE A 711 -92.26 41.31 -1.82
CA ILE A 711 -91.27 40.78 -2.78
C ILE A 711 -89.83 41.10 -2.31
N ILE A 712 -89.60 42.26 -1.70
CA ILE A 712 -88.29 42.64 -1.15
C ILE A 712 -87.95 41.79 0.09
N GLN A 713 -88.91 41.58 1.00
CA GLN A 713 -88.72 40.71 2.17
C GLN A 713 -88.49 39.25 1.77
N SER A 714 -89.27 38.73 0.81
CA SER A 714 -89.10 37.36 0.30
C SER A 714 -87.72 37.16 -0.35
N ASN A 715 -87.25 38.11 -1.16
CA ASN A 715 -85.90 38.07 -1.71
C ASN A 715 -84.81 38.18 -0.65
N SER A 716 -85.02 38.96 0.43
CA SER A 716 -84.02 39.08 1.50
C SER A 716 -83.86 37.77 2.27
N THR A 717 -84.96 37.08 2.60
CA THR A 717 -84.91 35.75 3.25
C THR A 717 -84.27 34.70 2.35
N HIS A 718 -84.63 34.66 1.07
CA HIS A 718 -84.01 33.73 0.11
C HIS A 718 -82.50 33.98 -0.03
N LYS A 719 -82.07 35.24 -0.03
CA LYS A 719 -80.65 35.61 -0.12
C LYS A 719 -79.87 35.20 1.13
N THR A 720 -80.45 35.34 2.32
CA THR A 720 -79.84 34.85 3.58
C THR A 720 -79.69 33.33 3.56
N GLN A 721 -80.74 32.59 3.19
CA GLN A 721 -80.69 31.12 3.10
C GLN A 721 -79.66 30.63 2.07
N LEU A 722 -79.52 31.31 0.92
CA LEU A 722 -78.47 31.02 -0.06
C LEU A 722 -77.07 31.34 0.45
N MET A 723 -76.91 32.37 1.30
CA MET A 723 -75.65 32.70 1.95
C MET A 723 -75.28 31.64 3.00
N GLU A 724 -76.22 31.21 3.84
CA GLU A 724 -76.03 30.12 4.82
C GLU A 724 -75.68 28.80 4.13
N LEU A 725 -76.41 28.41 3.08
CA LEU A 725 -76.11 27.23 2.25
C LEU A 725 -74.80 27.35 1.46
N SER A 726 -74.24 28.54 1.30
CA SER A 726 -72.90 28.73 0.72
C SER A 726 -71.82 28.63 1.79
N LEU A 727 -72.07 29.18 2.99
CA LEU A 727 -71.18 29.09 4.14
C LEU A 727 -71.00 27.63 4.59
N MET A 728 -72.10 26.89 4.74
CA MET A 728 -72.10 25.47 5.11
C MET A 728 -71.28 24.61 4.14
N ARG A 729 -71.44 24.82 2.82
CA ARG A 729 -70.68 24.07 1.80
C ARG A 729 -69.20 24.43 1.79
N GLU A 730 -68.84 25.69 2.04
CA GLU A 730 -67.43 26.09 2.16
C GLU A 730 -66.81 25.55 3.46
N GLU A 731 -67.59 25.49 4.55
CA GLU A 731 -67.16 24.90 5.82
C GLU A 731 -66.99 23.37 5.72
N GLU A 732 -67.92 22.65 5.09
CA GLU A 732 -67.76 21.23 4.74
C GLU A 732 -66.50 21.00 3.88
N LYS A 733 -66.30 21.81 2.83
CA LYS A 733 -65.13 21.78 1.96
C LYS A 733 -63.83 22.05 2.71
N GLN A 734 -63.81 23.01 3.64
CA GLN A 734 -62.66 23.22 4.52
C GLN A 734 -62.48 22.09 5.53
N ASN A 735 -63.54 21.46 6.02
CA ASN A 735 -63.45 20.33 6.94
C ASN A 735 -62.85 19.10 6.23
N TYR A 736 -63.31 18.78 5.01
CA TYR A 736 -62.68 17.76 4.15
C TYR A 736 -61.21 18.07 3.87
N LYS A 737 -60.87 19.32 3.52
CA LYS A 737 -59.48 19.74 3.29
C LYS A 737 -58.61 19.56 4.54
N ARG A 738 -59.08 20.00 5.72
CA ARG A 738 -58.39 19.79 7.00
C ARG A 738 -58.27 18.31 7.34
N GLN A 739 -59.26 17.48 7.00
CA GLN A 739 -59.21 16.03 7.21
C GLN A 739 -58.17 15.37 6.29
N GLU A 740 -58.10 15.76 5.02
CA GLU A 740 -57.07 15.31 4.08
C GLU A 740 -55.67 15.75 4.53
N GLU A 741 -55.49 17.02 4.89
CA GLU A 741 -54.22 17.56 5.41
C GLU A 741 -53.77 16.81 6.67
N ASN A 742 -54.68 16.52 7.62
CA ASN A 742 -54.38 15.70 8.79
C ASN A 742 -54.00 14.26 8.43
N MET A 743 -54.61 13.65 7.41
CA MET A 743 -54.22 12.33 6.93
C MET A 743 -52.85 12.35 6.24
N GLN A 744 -52.57 13.36 5.41
CA GLN A 744 -51.26 13.56 4.80
C GLN A 744 -50.16 13.78 5.85
N VAL A 745 -50.43 14.56 6.91
CA VAL A 745 -49.50 14.76 8.03
C VAL A 745 -49.27 13.46 8.81
N LYS A 746 -50.31 12.65 9.05
CA LYS A 746 -50.17 11.32 9.66
C LYS A 746 -49.33 10.37 8.81
N PHE A 747 -49.57 10.27 7.50
CA PHE A 747 -48.76 9.44 6.60
C PHE A 747 -47.31 9.94 6.49
N LYS A 748 -47.08 11.26 6.41
CA LYS A 748 -45.72 11.83 6.45
C LYS A 748 -45.01 11.49 7.77
N SER A 749 -45.70 11.62 8.91
CA SER A 749 -45.16 11.25 10.23
C SER A 749 -44.83 9.76 10.33
N GLN A 750 -45.68 8.88 9.80
CA GLN A 750 -45.42 7.43 9.74
C GLN A 750 -44.22 7.08 8.84
N LEU A 751 -44.08 7.74 7.69
CA LEU A 751 -42.92 7.56 6.80
C LEU A 751 -41.64 8.12 7.42
N GLU A 752 -41.69 9.26 8.11
CA GLU A 752 -40.58 9.84 8.86
C GLU A 752 -40.14 8.90 9.99
N GLN A 753 -41.10 8.33 10.75
CA GLN A 753 -40.85 7.31 11.77
C GLN A 753 -40.25 6.03 11.19
N GLN A 754 -40.76 5.51 10.07
CA GLN A 754 -40.19 4.35 9.39
C GLN A 754 -38.77 4.63 8.89
N ARG A 755 -38.49 5.82 8.32
CA ARG A 755 -37.13 6.22 7.91
C ARG A 755 -36.19 6.26 9.11
N LEU A 756 -36.62 6.87 10.23
CA LEU A 756 -35.82 6.94 11.46
C LEU A 756 -35.63 5.56 12.12
N GLN A 757 -36.61 4.66 12.02
CA GLN A 757 -36.49 3.29 12.51
C GLN A 757 -35.48 2.49 11.69
N LEU A 758 -35.60 2.48 10.36
CA LEU A 758 -34.64 1.86 9.46
C LEU A 758 -33.23 2.46 9.58
N GLN A 759 -33.12 3.75 9.90
CA GLN A 759 -31.85 4.42 10.17
C GLN A 759 -31.22 3.94 11.49
N ARG A 760 -32.03 3.73 12.54
CA ARG A 760 -31.58 3.16 13.83
C ARG A 760 -31.22 1.69 13.73
N GLU A 761 -31.96 0.92 12.94
CA GLU A 761 -31.67 -0.48 12.65
C GLU A 761 -30.33 -0.59 11.91
N ARG A 762 -30.13 0.17 10.83
CA ARG A 762 -28.84 0.25 10.14
C ARG A 762 -27.69 0.73 11.02
N SER A 763 -27.91 1.68 11.93
CA SER A 763 -26.85 2.10 12.87
C SER A 763 -26.53 1.01 13.88
N SER A 764 -27.52 0.27 14.38
CA SER A 764 -27.30 -0.85 15.31
C SER A 764 -26.70 -2.08 14.63
N GLU A 765 -27.02 -2.34 13.36
CA GLU A 765 -26.36 -3.34 12.53
C GLU A 765 -24.88 -2.97 12.29
N MET A 766 -24.60 -1.72 11.94
CA MET A 766 -23.23 -1.21 11.80
C MET A 766 -22.46 -1.31 13.11
N GLU A 767 -23.07 -0.90 14.23
CA GLU A 767 -22.50 -1.02 15.58
C GLU A 767 -22.21 -2.48 15.94
N GLN A 768 -23.11 -3.41 15.66
CA GLN A 768 -22.87 -4.86 15.84
C GLN A 768 -21.78 -5.42 14.92
N ILE A 769 -21.62 -4.90 13.71
CA ILE A 769 -20.53 -5.31 12.78
C ILE A 769 -19.19 -4.78 13.29
N LEU A 770 -19.15 -3.54 13.78
CA LEU A 770 -17.97 -2.95 14.42
C LEU A 770 -17.60 -3.68 15.71
N GLU A 771 -18.58 -3.96 16.58
CA GLU A 771 -18.44 -4.78 17.80
C GLU A 771 -17.85 -6.16 17.47
N LYS A 772 -18.40 -6.90 16.50
CA LYS A 772 -17.88 -8.21 16.07
C LYS A 772 -16.46 -8.09 15.49
N THR A 773 -16.17 -7.04 14.74
CA THR A 773 -14.85 -6.80 14.14
C THR A 773 -13.81 -6.45 15.22
N ASN A 774 -14.19 -5.64 16.21
CA ASN A 774 -13.34 -5.23 17.32
C ASN A 774 -13.06 -6.40 18.27
N ASN A 775 -14.07 -7.22 18.60
CA ASN A 775 -13.87 -8.44 19.37
C ASN A 775 -12.98 -9.46 18.63
N ARG A 776 -13.11 -9.58 17.30
CA ARG A 776 -12.19 -10.39 16.47
C ARG A 776 -10.76 -9.81 16.45
N MET A 777 -10.61 -8.49 16.40
CA MET A 777 -9.30 -7.81 16.49
C MET A 777 -8.64 -8.13 17.83
N LYS A 778 -9.37 -7.94 18.93
CA LYS A 778 -8.93 -8.26 20.29
C LYS A 778 -8.56 -9.74 20.47
N GLN A 779 -9.32 -10.67 19.89
CA GLN A 779 -8.96 -12.09 19.89
C GLN A 779 -7.65 -12.37 19.15
N MET A 780 -7.40 -11.70 18.02
CA MET A 780 -6.11 -11.80 17.34
C MET A 780 -4.97 -11.18 18.17
N GLU A 781 -5.20 -10.05 18.85
CA GLU A 781 -4.22 -9.45 19.77
C GLU A 781 -3.90 -10.36 20.96
N GLU A 782 -4.92 -10.96 21.58
CA GLU A 782 -4.77 -11.96 22.66
C GLU A 782 -4.03 -13.22 22.17
N GLU A 783 -4.31 -13.70 20.96
CA GLU A 783 -3.57 -14.79 20.33
C GLU A 783 -2.11 -14.43 20.03
N TYR A 784 -1.84 -13.27 19.42
CA TYR A 784 -0.47 -12.84 19.11
C TYR A 784 0.33 -12.56 20.38
N GLY A 785 -0.27 -11.93 21.40
CA GLY A 785 0.33 -11.77 22.72
C GLY A 785 0.65 -13.10 23.38
N THR A 786 -0.27 -14.08 23.31
CA THR A 786 -0.05 -15.44 23.83
C THR A 786 1.05 -16.18 23.07
N ARG A 787 1.11 -16.07 21.73
CA ARG A 787 2.19 -16.64 20.91
C ARG A 787 3.53 -15.99 21.23
N SER A 788 3.57 -14.66 21.37
CA SER A 788 4.77 -13.90 21.72
C SER A 788 5.28 -14.26 23.11
N SER A 789 4.40 -14.36 24.11
CA SER A 789 4.74 -14.79 25.47
C SER A 789 5.30 -16.21 25.51
N LYS A 790 4.73 -17.14 24.73
CA LYS A 790 5.25 -18.51 24.59
C LYS A 790 6.62 -18.54 23.91
N ALA A 791 6.83 -17.75 22.85
CA ALA A 791 8.12 -17.64 22.18
C ALA A 791 9.19 -17.05 23.12
N GLN A 792 8.85 -15.99 23.85
CA GLN A 792 9.70 -15.37 24.85
C GLN A 792 10.12 -16.36 25.96
N HIS A 793 9.18 -17.15 26.48
CA HIS A 793 9.47 -18.17 27.49
C HIS A 793 10.39 -19.29 26.96
N VAL A 794 10.26 -19.67 25.68
CA VAL A 794 11.19 -20.61 25.03
C VAL A 794 12.58 -20.00 24.87
N ILE A 795 12.68 -18.71 24.50
CA ILE A 795 13.96 -17.98 24.43
C ILE A 795 14.63 -17.96 25.80
N GLU A 796 13.93 -17.54 26.86
CA GLU A 796 14.44 -17.51 28.24
C GLU A 796 14.91 -18.89 28.73
N THR A 797 14.20 -19.95 28.33
CA THR A 797 14.58 -21.34 28.65
C THR A 797 15.89 -21.72 27.95
N LEU A 798 15.99 -21.45 26.64
CA LEU A 798 17.20 -21.72 25.84
C LEU A 798 18.40 -20.88 26.29
N GLU A 799 18.20 -19.62 26.66
CA GLU A 799 19.24 -18.77 27.26
C GLU A 799 19.71 -19.34 28.61
N GLY A 800 18.79 -19.85 29.43
CA GLY A 800 19.09 -20.56 30.67
C GLY A 800 19.91 -21.84 30.45
N GLU A 801 19.63 -22.60 29.40
CA GLU A 801 20.40 -23.79 29.02
C GLU A 801 21.78 -23.43 28.44
N ILE A 802 21.86 -22.43 27.55
CA ILE A 802 23.11 -21.88 27.03
C ILE A 802 23.99 -21.38 28.18
N LYS A 803 23.41 -20.76 29.22
CA LYS A 803 24.14 -20.35 30.43
C LYS A 803 24.69 -21.55 31.19
N LYS A 804 23.88 -22.59 31.46
CA LYS A 804 24.34 -23.83 32.12
C LYS A 804 25.49 -24.49 31.35
N LEU A 805 25.34 -24.64 30.04
CA LEU A 805 26.36 -25.23 29.16
C LEU A 805 27.66 -24.39 29.14
N LYS A 806 27.57 -23.06 29.17
CA LYS A 806 28.75 -22.18 29.33
C LYS A 806 29.42 -22.36 30.69
N GLU A 807 28.65 -22.46 31.79
CA GLU A 807 29.20 -22.73 33.12
C GLU A 807 29.86 -24.11 33.20
N GLU A 808 29.29 -25.14 32.57
CA GLU A 808 29.86 -26.49 32.49
C GLU A 808 31.11 -26.55 31.61
N LEU A 809 31.14 -25.82 30.50
CA LEU A 809 32.34 -25.66 29.67
C LEU A 809 33.48 -25.00 30.46
N VAL A 810 33.19 -23.97 31.26
CA VAL A 810 34.18 -23.33 32.14
C VAL A 810 34.65 -24.26 33.26
N ARG A 811 33.73 -25.00 33.92
CA ARG A 811 34.07 -25.98 34.96
C ARG A 811 34.94 -27.12 34.42
N THR A 812 34.59 -27.67 33.26
CA THR A 812 35.35 -28.76 32.61
C THR A 812 36.70 -28.29 32.11
N LYS A 813 36.78 -27.11 31.49
CA LYS A 813 38.06 -26.48 31.11
C LYS A 813 38.99 -26.30 32.32
N ALA A 814 38.51 -25.67 33.40
CA ALA A 814 39.29 -25.46 34.62
C ALA A 814 39.74 -26.78 35.29
N TYR A 815 38.91 -27.82 35.22
CA TYR A 815 39.28 -29.17 35.68
C TYR A 815 40.39 -29.80 34.83
N LEU A 816 40.32 -29.67 33.51
CA LEU A 816 41.34 -30.17 32.58
C LEU A 816 42.65 -29.39 32.70
N GLU A 817 42.61 -28.06 32.82
CA GLU A 817 43.76 -27.21 33.09
C GLU A 817 44.44 -27.59 34.42
N LYS A 818 43.66 -27.82 35.48
CA LYS A 818 44.18 -28.32 36.77
C LYS A 818 44.83 -29.69 36.63
N LYS A 819 44.25 -30.61 35.85
CA LYS A 819 44.84 -31.94 35.56
C LYS A 819 46.14 -31.83 34.78
N LEU A 820 46.21 -30.94 33.79
CA LEU A 820 47.41 -30.68 32.99
C LEU A 820 48.53 -30.07 33.85
N ALA A 821 48.20 -29.10 34.71
CA ALA A 821 49.14 -28.52 35.66
C ALA A 821 49.67 -29.57 36.65
N GLN A 822 48.80 -30.46 37.17
CA GLN A 822 49.21 -31.58 38.04
C GLN A 822 50.09 -32.61 37.33
N ALA A 823 49.82 -32.92 36.06
CA ALA A 823 50.66 -33.80 35.26
C ALA A 823 52.04 -33.18 34.98
N THR A 824 52.06 -31.89 34.62
CA THR A 824 53.30 -31.13 34.35
C THR A 824 54.17 -31.04 35.60
N ALA A 825 53.58 -30.70 36.75
CA ALA A 825 54.28 -30.62 38.03
C ALA A 825 54.95 -31.94 38.42
N LYS A 826 54.25 -33.08 38.24
CA LYS A 826 54.85 -34.41 38.45
C LYS A 826 56.01 -34.69 37.51
N LEU A 827 55.87 -34.33 36.24
CA LEU A 827 56.92 -34.54 35.22
C LEU A 827 58.17 -33.71 35.55
N ASP A 828 58.00 -32.48 36.04
CA ASP A 828 59.12 -31.66 36.51
C ASP A 828 59.70 -32.14 37.86
N GLU A 829 58.89 -32.70 38.78
CA GLU A 829 59.38 -33.38 40.00
C GLU A 829 60.21 -34.63 39.65
N GLU A 830 59.73 -35.49 38.75
CA GLU A 830 60.44 -36.67 38.24
C GLU A 830 61.76 -36.26 37.59
N LYS A 831 61.74 -35.26 36.70
CA LYS A 831 62.91 -34.67 36.02
C LYS A 831 63.89 -34.01 36.99
N ALA A 832 63.42 -33.38 38.06
CA ALA A 832 64.26 -32.86 39.14
C ALA A 832 64.88 -34.01 39.96
N SER A 833 64.13 -35.07 40.25
CA SER A 833 64.64 -36.26 40.94
C SER A 833 65.71 -36.99 40.10
N LEU A 834 65.49 -37.11 38.79
CA LEU A 834 66.44 -37.66 37.82
C LEU A 834 67.71 -36.79 37.73
N LYS A 835 67.59 -35.46 37.63
CA LYS A 835 68.74 -34.56 37.69
C LYS A 835 69.53 -34.70 38.99
N LYS A 836 68.84 -34.81 40.13
CA LYS A 836 69.47 -35.03 41.45
C LYS A 836 70.20 -36.37 41.51
N HIS A 837 69.59 -37.45 41.03
CA HIS A 837 70.19 -38.78 40.99
C HIS A 837 71.43 -38.83 40.08
N HIS A 838 71.35 -38.28 38.86
CA HIS A 838 72.52 -38.13 37.99
C HIS A 838 73.62 -37.27 38.63
N SER A 839 73.28 -36.19 39.34
CA SER A 839 74.26 -35.38 40.06
C SER A 839 74.93 -36.14 41.21
N THR A 840 74.19 -36.98 41.95
CA THR A 840 74.77 -37.87 42.97
C THR A 840 75.71 -38.91 42.35
N ILE A 841 75.30 -39.56 41.24
CA ILE A 841 76.15 -40.52 40.52
C ILE A 841 77.43 -39.84 40.01
N ALA A 842 77.31 -38.68 39.36
CA ALA A 842 78.45 -37.92 38.86
C ALA A 842 79.43 -37.52 39.99
N LYS A 843 78.91 -37.14 41.16
CA LYS A 843 79.74 -36.84 42.35
C LYS A 843 80.43 -38.10 42.91
N SER A 844 79.74 -39.24 42.93
CA SER A 844 80.36 -40.52 43.32
C SER A 844 81.50 -40.87 42.38
N LEU A 845 81.27 -40.87 41.07
CA LEU A 845 82.28 -41.17 40.06
C LEU A 845 83.46 -40.19 40.09
N GLN A 846 83.20 -38.91 40.37
CA GLN A 846 84.25 -37.91 40.59
C GLN A 846 85.10 -38.26 41.82
N GLN A 847 84.47 -38.62 42.94
CA GLN A 847 85.15 -39.04 44.16
C GLN A 847 85.93 -40.36 43.97
N ASP A 848 85.40 -41.30 43.19
CA ASP A 848 86.07 -42.55 42.82
C ASP A 848 87.32 -42.26 41.97
N VAL A 849 87.23 -41.35 40.99
CA VAL A 849 88.36 -40.90 40.16
C VAL A 849 89.41 -40.16 41.00
N GLU A 850 89.01 -39.31 41.95
CA GLU A 850 89.93 -38.64 42.87
C GLU A 850 90.62 -39.62 43.82
N THR A 851 89.89 -40.62 44.31
CA THR A 851 90.43 -41.71 45.14
C THR A 851 91.42 -42.57 44.34
N GLN A 852 91.11 -42.93 43.10
CA GLN A 852 92.04 -43.64 42.21
C GLN A 852 93.29 -42.81 41.92
N LYS A 853 93.16 -41.50 41.65
CA LYS A 853 94.32 -40.59 41.50
C LYS A 853 95.19 -40.54 42.76
N ALA A 854 94.58 -40.54 43.95
CA ALA A 854 95.32 -40.60 45.21
C ALA A 854 96.07 -41.94 45.40
N VAL A 855 95.44 -43.07 45.04
CA VAL A 855 96.06 -44.40 45.06
C VAL A 855 97.23 -44.48 44.06
N VAL A 856 97.05 -44.00 42.82
CA VAL A 856 98.13 -43.91 41.82
C VAL A 856 99.30 -43.09 42.36
N LYS A 857 99.04 -41.89 42.88
CA LYS A 857 100.08 -41.02 43.46
C LYS A 857 100.80 -41.61 44.68
N HIS A 858 100.13 -42.49 45.44
CA HIS A 858 100.73 -43.25 46.52
C HIS A 858 101.59 -44.43 46.00
N LEU A 859 101.15 -45.11 44.94
CA LEU A 859 101.92 -46.16 44.29
C LEU A 859 103.16 -45.60 43.57
N GLU A 860 103.05 -44.47 42.88
CA GLU A 860 104.18 -43.73 42.29
C GLU A 860 105.25 -43.41 43.35
N LYS A 861 104.84 -42.84 44.49
CA LYS A 861 105.75 -42.59 45.62
C LYS A 861 106.39 -43.86 46.18
N ARG A 862 105.63 -44.97 46.26
CA ARG A 862 106.18 -46.26 46.69
C ARG A 862 107.21 -46.81 45.71
N VAL A 863 106.96 -46.69 44.40
CA VAL A 863 107.91 -47.08 43.34
C VAL A 863 109.19 -46.25 43.46
N GLN A 864 109.08 -44.92 43.56
CA GLN A 864 110.21 -44.01 43.77
C GLN A 864 111.01 -44.35 45.03
N GLN A 865 110.33 -44.70 46.15
CA GLN A 865 111.03 -45.15 47.36
C GLN A 865 111.77 -46.46 47.13
N THR A 866 111.15 -47.47 46.52
CA THR A 866 111.83 -48.74 46.23
C THR A 866 112.96 -48.61 45.22
N GLU A 867 112.89 -47.63 44.31
CA GLU A 867 113.97 -47.28 43.40
C GLU A 867 115.14 -46.64 44.15
N LEU A 868 114.87 -45.67 45.03
CA LEU A 868 115.88 -45.07 45.92
C LEU A 868 116.54 -46.12 46.83
N ASP A 869 115.75 -46.97 47.50
CA ASP A 869 116.26 -48.07 48.33
C ASP A 869 117.15 -49.04 47.53
N SER A 870 116.85 -49.21 46.23
CA SER A 870 117.63 -50.07 45.32
C SER A 870 118.91 -49.38 44.85
N GLN A 871 118.86 -48.09 44.51
CA GLN A 871 120.05 -47.28 44.22
C GLN A 871 120.99 -47.21 45.44
N GLU A 872 120.45 -47.11 46.66
CA GLU A 872 121.25 -47.12 47.88
C GLU A 872 121.91 -48.49 48.11
N LYS A 873 121.18 -49.60 47.94
CA LYS A 873 121.74 -50.97 48.01
C LYS A 873 122.84 -51.19 46.96
N VAL A 874 122.63 -50.75 45.72
CA VAL A 874 123.65 -50.79 44.65
C VAL A 874 124.87 -49.95 45.03
N SER A 875 124.67 -48.78 45.64
CA SER A 875 125.76 -47.91 46.11
C SER A 875 126.55 -48.52 47.26
N ARG A 876 125.89 -49.13 48.26
CA ARG A 876 126.53 -49.86 49.37
C ARG A 876 127.30 -51.10 48.86
N LEU A 877 126.73 -51.87 47.93
CA LEU A 877 127.42 -52.99 47.29
C LEU A 877 128.65 -52.52 46.50
N ARG A 878 128.52 -51.43 45.73
CA ARG A 878 129.65 -50.83 45.01
C ARG A 878 130.77 -50.41 45.96
N LEU A 879 130.41 -49.80 47.10
CA LEU A 879 131.38 -49.42 48.13
C LEU A 879 132.07 -50.65 48.74
N GLN A 880 131.33 -51.70 49.10
CA GLN A 880 131.91 -52.96 49.60
C GLN A 880 132.82 -53.64 48.59
N TYR A 881 132.45 -53.67 47.30
CA TYR A 881 133.33 -54.21 46.26
C TYR A 881 134.57 -53.33 46.05
N GLU A 882 134.45 -52.01 46.17
CA GLU A 882 135.61 -51.11 46.13
C GLU A 882 136.54 -51.32 47.32
N GLU A 883 136.02 -51.44 48.55
CA GLU A 883 136.78 -51.79 49.76
C GLU A 883 137.45 -53.17 49.65
N LYS A 884 136.74 -54.17 49.11
CA LYS A 884 137.25 -55.53 48.93
C LYS A 884 138.32 -55.61 47.84
N MET A 885 138.18 -54.85 46.76
CA MET A 885 139.24 -54.62 45.76
C MET A 885 140.42 -53.85 46.37
N LYS A 886 140.15 -52.89 47.27
CA LYS A 886 141.20 -52.12 47.95
C LYS A 886 142.04 -52.99 48.92
N GLY A 887 141.42 -53.95 49.60
CA GLY A 887 142.07 -54.90 50.50
C GLY A 887 142.82 -56.06 49.82
N LEU A 888 142.65 -56.25 48.50
CA LEU A 888 143.35 -57.29 47.73
C LEU A 888 144.65 -56.80 47.06
N MET A 889 145.00 -55.53 47.19
CA MET A 889 146.26 -54.96 46.67
C MET A 889 147.23 -54.65 47.81
N PRO A 890 148.51 -55.07 47.74
CA PRO A 890 149.54 -54.68 48.70
C PRO A 890 149.70 -53.15 48.76
N ALA A 891 149.96 -52.61 49.95
CA ALA A 891 150.07 -51.16 50.16
C ALA A 891 151.12 -50.49 49.26
N SER A 892 152.27 -51.14 49.05
CA SER A 892 153.32 -50.63 48.15
C SER A 892 152.88 -50.56 46.69
N LEU A 893 152.08 -51.53 46.22
CA LEU A 893 151.57 -51.53 44.84
C LEU A 893 150.43 -50.50 44.67
N ARG A 894 149.68 -50.22 45.74
CA ARG A 894 148.75 -49.08 45.77
C ARG A 894 149.51 -47.77 45.64
N GLU A 895 150.56 -47.58 46.44
CA GLU A 895 151.36 -46.36 46.48
C GLU A 895 152.02 -46.10 45.12
N GLU A 896 152.65 -47.11 44.51
CA GLU A 896 153.18 -47.03 43.13
C GLU A 896 152.10 -46.70 42.07
N LEU A 897 150.89 -47.25 42.18
CA LEU A 897 149.80 -46.97 41.25
C LEU A 897 149.16 -45.59 41.47
N GLU A 898 149.04 -45.13 42.72
CA GLU A 898 148.52 -43.81 43.06
C GLU A 898 149.54 -42.72 42.70
N ASP A 899 150.84 -42.95 42.88
CA ASP A 899 151.93 -42.12 42.34
C ASP A 899 151.96 -42.11 40.79
N THR A 900 151.73 -43.26 40.14
CA THR A 900 151.65 -43.33 38.67
C THR A 900 150.43 -42.57 38.14
N ILE A 901 149.27 -42.69 38.82
CA ILE A 901 148.05 -41.95 38.49
C ILE A 901 148.25 -40.45 38.74
N GLU A 902 148.96 -40.06 39.81
CA GLU A 902 149.22 -38.65 40.11
C GLU A 902 150.27 -38.05 39.17
N SER A 903 151.28 -38.82 38.74
CA SER A 903 152.20 -38.46 37.65
C SER A 903 151.44 -38.26 36.33
N LEU A 904 150.52 -39.16 35.98
CA LEU A 904 149.67 -39.03 34.80
C LEU A 904 148.69 -37.84 34.91
N ARG A 905 148.15 -37.55 36.11
CA ARG A 905 147.36 -36.34 36.35
C ARG A 905 148.18 -35.07 36.21
N GLN A 906 149.41 -35.03 36.72
CA GLN A 906 150.32 -33.90 36.53
C GLN A 906 150.69 -33.72 35.06
N GLN A 907 150.91 -34.80 34.30
CA GLN A 907 151.07 -34.73 32.84
C GLN A 907 149.79 -34.22 32.14
N ILE A 908 148.60 -34.66 32.55
CA ILE A 908 147.32 -34.16 32.04
C ILE A 908 147.15 -32.68 32.38
N VAL A 909 147.52 -32.22 33.57
CA VAL A 909 147.47 -30.80 33.98
C VAL A 909 148.48 -29.95 33.19
N VAL A 910 149.67 -30.48 32.88
CA VAL A 910 150.65 -29.81 32.01
C VAL A 910 150.19 -29.77 30.55
N LEU A 911 149.52 -30.82 30.06
CA LEU A 911 148.90 -30.82 28.74
C LEU A 911 147.68 -29.89 28.68
N GLN A 912 146.88 -29.80 29.74
CA GLN A 912 145.74 -28.89 29.85
C GLN A 912 146.19 -27.44 30.00
N SER A 913 147.27 -27.15 30.74
CA SER A 913 147.83 -25.79 30.81
C SER A 913 148.45 -25.37 29.48
N ARG A 914 149.16 -26.27 28.79
CA ARG A 914 149.65 -26.03 27.42
C ARG A 914 148.52 -25.84 26.41
N THR A 915 147.44 -26.62 26.51
CA THR A 915 146.23 -26.46 25.69
C THR A 915 145.53 -25.14 25.99
N ARG A 916 145.49 -24.73 27.26
CA ARG A 916 144.93 -23.46 27.70
C ARG A 916 145.74 -22.26 27.20
N VAL A 917 147.09 -22.32 27.23
CA VAL A 917 147.93 -21.26 26.63
C VAL A 917 147.71 -21.18 25.12
N LEU A 918 147.61 -22.32 24.41
CA LEU A 918 147.27 -22.35 22.98
C LEU A 918 145.86 -21.82 22.70
N GLN A 919 144.91 -22.04 23.60
CA GLN A 919 143.55 -21.49 23.52
C GLN A 919 143.54 -19.97 23.80
N GLU A 920 144.32 -19.50 24.78
CA GLU A 920 144.47 -18.08 25.09
C GLU A 920 145.20 -17.33 23.95
N GLU A 921 146.15 -17.96 23.23
CA GLU A 921 146.71 -17.45 21.96
C GLU A 921 145.68 -17.45 20.81
N LEU A 922 144.76 -18.42 20.76
CA LEU A 922 143.68 -18.49 19.78
C LEU A 922 142.64 -17.38 20.03
N ASP A 923 142.27 -17.17 21.29
CA ASP A 923 141.25 -16.20 21.68
C ASP A 923 141.79 -14.77 21.67
N ALA A 924 143.09 -14.57 21.87
CA ALA A 924 143.77 -13.30 21.56
C ALA A 924 143.71 -12.94 20.06
N ARG A 925 143.64 -13.93 19.15
CA ARG A 925 143.33 -13.67 17.72
C ARG A 925 141.84 -13.39 17.50
N ASN A 926 140.94 -14.13 18.17
CA ASN A 926 139.50 -13.96 18.01
C ASN A 926 138.96 -12.61 18.56
N GLN A 927 139.62 -12.04 19.58
CA GLN A 927 139.30 -10.72 20.14
C GLN A 927 139.41 -9.56 19.14
N LEU A 928 140.03 -9.76 17.97
CA LEU A 928 140.05 -8.77 16.88
C LEU A 928 138.83 -8.82 15.93
N SER A 929 137.91 -9.80 16.06
CA SER A 929 137.03 -10.15 14.95
C SER A 929 135.51 -10.10 15.19
N SER A 930 134.98 -10.02 16.42
CA SER A 930 133.52 -9.97 16.63
C SER A 930 133.06 -9.29 17.92
N LEU A 931 132.76 -7.98 17.84
CA LEU A 931 131.92 -7.26 18.79
C LEU A 931 130.63 -6.81 18.09
N SER A 932 129.45 -7.33 18.48
CA SER A 932 128.19 -6.57 18.53
C SER A 932 126.95 -7.42 18.94
N VAL A 933 125.97 -6.72 19.52
CA VAL A 933 124.55 -7.10 19.79
C VAL A 933 124.30 -8.10 20.95
N SER A 934 123.15 -7.90 21.61
CA SER A 934 122.71 -8.50 22.89
C SER A 934 121.16 -8.67 22.91
N PRO A 935 120.53 -9.24 23.96
CA PRO A 935 119.27 -10.00 23.82
C PRO A 935 117.94 -9.30 24.22
N VAL A 936 116.82 -9.86 23.75
CA VAL A 936 115.40 -9.56 24.11
C VAL A 936 114.54 -10.84 23.83
N ARG A 937 113.36 -11.11 24.41
CA ARG A 937 112.87 -11.23 25.81
C ARG A 937 111.47 -11.94 25.76
N ASP A 938 110.79 -12.06 26.92
CA ASP A 938 109.34 -12.25 27.14
C ASP A 938 108.74 -13.66 26.86
N GLN A 939 107.83 -14.28 27.65
CA GLN A 939 106.83 -13.95 28.71
C GLN A 939 105.35 -14.03 28.25
N ASP A 940 104.63 -14.99 28.89
CA ASP A 940 103.30 -14.89 29.55
C ASP A 940 102.04 -14.51 28.74
N GLU A 941 100.80 -14.91 29.07
CA GLU A 941 100.26 -15.75 30.17
C GLU A 941 98.91 -16.45 29.77
N TYR A 942 98.44 -17.39 30.60
CA TYR A 942 97.09 -18.03 30.67
C TYR A 942 96.51 -18.84 29.48
#